data_AF-A0A9P1EYA3-F1
#
_entry.id   AF-A0A9P1EYA3-F1
#
_cell.length_a   1.000
_cell.length_b   1.000
_cell.length_c   1.000
_cell.angle_alpha   90.00
_cell.angle_beta   90.00
_cell.angle_gamma   90.00
#
_symmetry.space_group_name_H-M   'P 1'
#
loop_
_entity.id
_entity.type
_entity.pdbx_description
1 polymer ?
#
loop_
_entity_poly.entity_id
_entity_poly.type
_entity_poly.pdbx_seq_one_letter_code
_entity_poly.pdbx_strand_id
1 'polypeptide(L)'
;MNAYVAEIGEIVRAQRRDEEFIDEIAQRLSKVSKELLGQRTWIRWFPYLKTVASTLYYTSTVVVGNQTLGEEYVHLFESDGLRRVVPSVPSRVSFVLLHSIFPLLSNYLVQKAESKLTHPSTDRFFGIPIRENRKARQSFLDLFFWLRTTLFPQLQRAHIALFYITGAYYSISRRITGIRFISASANTDIPALKVYRFLGYITLIQLVISAGLAVFSFLEQEKEKAKANKEEQKNKTNSERSEEDLDVHSLSHSWFQCSICLEHKDPSALFCGHLFCWACIQEHAVSATATHVTSPLSSICDRNHALYNSSSLKKRVKNTKSTSSFNCSHSSDDLFHWHSTHGTVDRETPMMLSVVDQHAISLGPLPAEQLRRNTRQMAASLIACGVDPQRTLLFRQSDVPHIAQLSWILGALQTTSKLARLPQFKEKQERFKKGDIPVGLLTYPLLQAADVLTFKATTVPVGEDQSQHMNLLGGLAYAFNKTYNTDIFPIPKQLTREKNARIRSLREPEKKMSKSSGGPRSRIEITDSRDVIFDKCQKAQSDNAGKVTYDKENRLAVSNLLDLYSAITKTPFSEIRFSEWTTLELKQNLAEAVDRRLAPIREKFEELEKSDAVDKVLLENGEAAREIAEKNLKEIRRVVGFL
;
A
#
# COMPACT_ATOMS: atom_id res chain seq x y z
N MET A 1 33.13 35.07 -15.10
CA MET A 1 31.80 35.13 -14.44
C MET A 1 32.01 35.53 -12.99
N ASN A 2 31.08 36.31 -12.42
CA ASN A 2 31.04 36.52 -10.98
C ASN A 2 30.49 35.25 -10.30
N ALA A 3 31.03 34.91 -9.14
CA ALA A 3 30.80 33.65 -8.45
C ALA A 3 30.38 33.94 -7.01
N TYR A 4 29.15 33.55 -6.68
CA TYR A 4 28.45 33.83 -5.42
C TYR A 4 28.29 32.56 -4.58
N VAL A 5 28.03 32.70 -3.28
CA VAL A 5 27.74 31.55 -2.42
C VAL A 5 26.36 30.99 -2.78
N ALA A 6 26.27 29.69 -3.08
CA ALA A 6 25.01 29.06 -3.47
C ALA A 6 23.96 29.11 -2.36
N GLU A 7 22.70 29.33 -2.74
CA GLU A 7 21.60 29.42 -1.78
C GLU A 7 21.11 28.04 -1.33
N ILE A 8 20.59 27.96 -0.10
CA ILE A 8 19.99 26.72 0.44
C ILE A 8 18.86 26.22 -0.48
N GLY A 9 18.00 27.12 -0.96
CA GLY A 9 16.91 26.77 -1.88
C GLY A 9 17.38 26.36 -3.29
N GLU A 10 18.56 26.80 -3.73
CA GLU A 10 19.17 26.34 -4.98
C GLU A 10 19.70 24.91 -4.83
N ILE A 11 20.50 24.66 -3.78
CA ILE A 11 21.10 23.34 -3.49
C ILE A 11 20.02 22.27 -3.30
N VAL A 12 18.94 22.57 -2.58
CA VAL A 12 17.82 21.64 -2.37
C VAL A 12 17.06 21.34 -3.68
N ARG A 13 16.88 22.32 -4.56
CA ARG A 13 16.23 22.11 -5.87
C ARG A 13 17.11 21.26 -6.80
N ALA A 14 18.41 21.54 -6.86
CA ALA A 14 19.38 20.76 -7.62
C ALA A 14 19.37 19.29 -7.18
N GLN A 15 19.52 19.03 -5.87
CA GLN A 15 19.56 17.66 -5.34
C GLN A 15 18.24 16.90 -5.54
N ARG A 16 17.08 17.54 -5.37
CA ARG A 16 15.79 16.93 -5.70
C ARG A 16 15.70 16.55 -7.19
N ARG A 17 16.23 17.38 -8.07
CA ARG A 17 16.23 17.12 -9.51
C ARG A 17 17.17 15.97 -9.89
N ASP A 18 18.33 15.86 -9.23
CA ASP A 18 19.22 14.70 -9.34
C ASP A 18 18.53 13.41 -8.86
N GLU A 19 17.80 13.44 -7.75
CA GLU A 19 17.03 12.29 -7.25
C GLU A 19 15.95 11.82 -8.25
N GLU A 20 15.23 12.75 -8.89
CA GLU A 20 14.24 12.44 -9.94
C GLU A 20 14.87 11.69 -11.13
N PHE A 21 16.04 12.16 -11.62
CA PHE A 21 16.75 11.49 -12.71
C PHE A 21 17.35 10.14 -12.30
N ILE A 22 17.90 10.02 -11.09
CA ILE A 22 18.43 8.75 -10.58
C ILE A 22 17.31 7.70 -10.47
N ASP A 23 16.11 8.09 -10.03
CA ASP A 23 14.97 7.18 -9.96
C ASP A 23 14.44 6.80 -11.35
N GLU A 24 14.47 7.70 -12.34
CA GLU A 24 14.16 7.34 -13.73
C GLU A 24 15.18 6.34 -14.30
N ILE A 25 16.48 6.58 -14.10
CA ILE A 25 17.55 5.66 -14.51
C ILE A 25 17.38 4.29 -13.82
N ALA A 26 17.07 4.26 -12.52
CA ALA A 26 16.82 3.03 -11.79
C ALA A 26 15.60 2.26 -12.33
N GLN A 27 14.52 2.94 -12.71
CA GLN A 27 13.36 2.32 -13.36
C GLN A 27 13.70 1.75 -14.75
N ARG A 28 14.43 2.50 -15.58
CA ARG A 28 14.89 2.05 -16.90
C ARG A 28 15.82 0.84 -16.78
N LEU A 29 16.80 0.88 -15.86
CA LEU A 29 17.69 -0.26 -15.55
C LEU A 29 16.90 -1.47 -15.03
N SER A 30 15.89 -1.26 -14.19
CA SER A 30 15.00 -2.32 -13.70
C SER A 30 14.21 -3.00 -14.83
N LYS A 31 13.70 -2.23 -15.79
CA LYS A 31 13.04 -2.78 -16.98
C LYS A 31 14.02 -3.59 -17.84
N VAL A 32 15.16 -2.99 -18.22
CA VAL A 32 16.18 -3.62 -19.08
C VAL A 32 16.75 -4.90 -18.44
N SER A 33 17.08 -4.88 -17.15
CA SER A 33 17.60 -6.08 -16.46
C SER A 33 16.55 -7.18 -16.31
N LYS A 34 15.26 -6.84 -16.18
CA LYS A 34 14.16 -7.83 -16.20
C LYS A 34 13.95 -8.45 -17.57
N GLU A 35 14.08 -7.66 -18.64
CA GLU A 35 13.91 -8.11 -20.03
C GLU A 35 15.11 -8.92 -20.55
N LEU A 36 16.35 -8.50 -20.26
CA LEU A 36 17.57 -9.16 -20.75
C LEU A 36 18.06 -10.33 -19.89
N LEU A 37 18.10 -10.16 -18.55
CA LEU A 37 18.72 -11.14 -17.65
C LEU A 37 17.69 -12.12 -17.05
N GLY A 38 16.43 -11.99 -17.45
CA GLY A 38 15.31 -12.74 -16.91
C GLY A 38 14.95 -12.38 -15.47
N GLN A 39 13.75 -12.79 -15.07
CA GLN A 39 13.17 -12.34 -13.81
C GLN A 39 13.97 -12.80 -12.57
N ARG A 40 14.59 -13.99 -12.61
CA ARG A 40 15.44 -14.52 -11.51
C ARG A 40 16.63 -13.61 -11.19
N THR A 41 17.36 -13.19 -12.22
CA THR A 41 18.54 -12.34 -12.06
C THR A 41 18.15 -10.93 -11.62
N TRP A 42 17.07 -10.39 -12.19
CA TRP A 42 16.53 -9.08 -11.83
C TRP A 42 16.28 -8.92 -10.33
N ILE A 43 15.67 -9.90 -9.65
CA ILE A 43 15.38 -9.81 -8.20
C ILE A 43 16.66 -9.74 -7.37
N ARG A 44 17.65 -10.59 -7.69
CA ARG A 44 18.94 -10.65 -6.98
C ARG A 44 19.65 -9.30 -7.02
N TRP A 45 19.48 -8.55 -8.12
CA TRP A 45 20.08 -7.24 -8.31
C TRP A 45 19.17 -6.06 -7.93
N PHE A 46 17.85 -6.28 -7.78
CA PHE A 46 16.85 -5.23 -7.55
C PHE A 46 17.18 -4.28 -6.37
N PRO A 47 17.59 -4.77 -5.18
CA PRO A 47 17.98 -3.90 -4.07
C PRO A 47 19.17 -2.97 -4.39
N TYR A 48 20.02 -3.40 -5.33
CA TYR A 48 21.24 -2.68 -5.74
C TYR A 48 21.01 -1.75 -6.93
N LEU A 49 19.90 -1.88 -7.68
CA LEU A 49 19.67 -1.10 -8.90
C LEU A 49 19.66 0.42 -8.65
N LYS A 50 19.11 0.90 -7.52
CA LYS A 50 19.17 2.34 -7.18
C LYS A 50 20.60 2.79 -6.83
N THR A 51 21.38 1.95 -6.15
CA THR A 51 22.81 2.22 -5.90
C THR A 51 23.62 2.22 -7.20
N VAL A 52 23.36 1.28 -8.12
CA VAL A 52 23.99 1.22 -9.44
C VAL A 52 23.60 2.45 -10.27
N ALA A 53 22.33 2.82 -10.34
CA ALA A 53 21.86 4.04 -11.01
C ALA A 53 22.54 5.30 -10.48
N SER A 54 22.58 5.47 -9.15
CA SER A 54 23.25 6.60 -8.49
C SER A 54 24.75 6.61 -8.76
N THR A 55 25.42 5.44 -8.69
CA THR A 55 26.85 5.33 -8.95
C THR A 55 27.17 5.66 -10.40
N LEU A 56 26.41 5.13 -11.36
CA LEU A 56 26.56 5.44 -12.79
C LEU A 56 26.35 6.93 -13.05
N TYR A 57 25.28 7.52 -12.51
CA TYR A 57 24.93 8.94 -12.68
C TYR A 57 26.03 9.87 -12.14
N TYR A 58 26.48 9.67 -10.89
CA TYR A 58 27.53 10.50 -10.31
C TYR A 58 28.93 10.18 -10.86
N THR A 59 29.15 9.00 -11.45
CA THR A 59 30.41 8.71 -12.16
C THR A 59 30.44 9.40 -13.52
N SER A 60 29.34 9.39 -14.29
CA SER A 60 29.29 10.06 -15.60
C SER A 60 29.25 11.59 -15.52
N THR A 61 28.83 12.15 -14.38
CA THR A 61 28.82 13.60 -14.10
C THR A 61 30.03 14.00 -13.26
N VAL A 62 29.95 13.82 -11.95
CA VAL A 62 30.89 14.33 -10.94
C VAL A 62 32.31 13.75 -11.10
N VAL A 63 32.48 12.45 -11.36
CA VAL A 63 33.85 11.89 -11.52
C VAL A 63 34.53 12.40 -12.79
N VAL A 64 33.79 12.51 -13.91
CA VAL A 64 34.28 13.15 -15.15
C VAL A 64 34.59 14.64 -14.91
N GLY A 65 33.84 15.31 -14.05
CA GLY A 65 33.98 16.73 -13.74
C GLY A 65 32.98 17.63 -14.46
N ASN A 66 31.91 17.04 -14.98
CA ASN A 66 30.74 17.76 -15.49
C ASN A 66 29.77 18.05 -14.34
N GLN A 67 28.95 19.09 -14.50
CA GLN A 67 27.82 19.36 -13.61
C GLN A 67 26.82 18.19 -13.64
N THR A 68 26.11 17.95 -12.54
CA THR A 68 24.90 17.12 -12.58
C THR A 68 23.77 17.85 -13.32
N LEU A 69 22.72 17.13 -13.74
CA LEU A 69 21.56 17.75 -14.41
C LEU A 69 20.77 18.64 -13.44
N GLY A 70 20.79 18.35 -12.14
CA GLY A 70 20.25 19.22 -11.10
C GLY A 70 21.10 20.47 -10.87
N GLU A 71 22.43 20.33 -10.91
CA GLU A 71 23.37 21.47 -10.84
C GLU A 71 23.24 22.39 -12.07
N GLU A 72 23.12 21.83 -13.28
CA GLU A 72 22.88 22.57 -14.52
C GLU A 72 21.54 23.32 -14.46
N TYR A 73 20.47 22.66 -14.00
CA TYR A 73 19.11 23.24 -13.86
C TYR A 73 19.05 24.49 -12.96
N VAL A 74 20.00 24.66 -12.05
CA VAL A 74 20.07 25.82 -11.12
C VAL A 74 21.38 26.62 -11.29
N HIS A 75 22.17 26.33 -12.33
CA HIS A 75 23.48 26.95 -12.60
C HIS A 75 24.45 26.96 -11.39
N LEU A 76 24.52 25.83 -10.68
CA LEU A 76 25.43 25.59 -9.57
C LEU A 76 26.72 24.91 -10.05
N PHE A 77 27.85 25.28 -9.45
CA PHE A 77 29.17 24.74 -9.75
C PHE A 77 29.81 24.16 -8.49
N GLU A 78 30.41 22.97 -8.60
CA GLU A 78 31.20 22.38 -7.52
C GLU A 78 32.54 23.11 -7.33
N SER A 79 32.97 23.24 -6.08
CA SER A 79 34.20 23.91 -5.68
C SER A 79 34.85 23.24 -4.47
N ASP A 80 36.18 23.31 -4.38
CA ASP A 80 36.94 22.82 -3.23
C ASP A 80 36.97 23.87 -2.09
N GLY A 81 36.09 23.69 -1.10
CA GLY A 81 35.96 24.60 0.04
C GLY A 81 35.49 26.00 -0.36
N LEU A 82 36.34 27.02 -0.13
CA LEU A 82 36.09 28.41 -0.56
C LEU A 82 36.97 28.80 -1.77
N ARG A 83 37.80 27.89 -2.28
CA ARG A 83 38.67 28.15 -3.42
C ARG A 83 37.86 27.91 -4.69
N ARG A 84 37.94 28.83 -5.65
CA ARG A 84 37.27 28.75 -6.97
C ARG A 84 38.00 27.77 -7.90
N VAL A 85 38.22 26.56 -7.42
CA VAL A 85 38.95 25.49 -8.10
C VAL A 85 38.04 24.26 -8.12
N VAL A 86 37.98 23.58 -9.25
CA VAL A 86 37.22 22.34 -9.43
C VAL A 86 37.76 21.29 -8.44
N PRO A 87 36.90 20.54 -7.70
CA PRO A 87 37.36 19.53 -6.77
C PRO A 87 38.29 18.49 -7.42
N SER A 88 39.31 18.07 -6.67
CA SER A 88 40.28 17.08 -7.14
C SER A 88 39.60 15.75 -7.51
N VAL A 89 40.14 15.04 -8.51
CA VAL A 89 39.59 13.73 -8.91
C VAL A 89 39.49 12.75 -7.72
N PRO A 90 40.48 12.65 -6.80
CA PRO A 90 40.33 11.89 -5.56
C PRO A 90 39.12 12.34 -4.72
N SER A 91 38.91 13.64 -4.50
CA SER A 91 37.75 14.16 -3.76
C SER A 91 36.42 13.76 -4.41
N ARG A 92 36.33 13.85 -5.74
CA ARG A 92 35.13 13.50 -6.52
C ARG A 92 34.83 11.99 -6.47
N VAL A 93 35.86 11.15 -6.61
CA VAL A 93 35.74 9.69 -6.44
C VAL A 93 35.34 9.33 -5.01
N SER A 94 35.98 9.93 -3.99
CA SER A 94 35.61 9.75 -2.59
C SER A 94 34.16 10.15 -2.30
N PHE A 95 33.64 11.20 -2.95
CA PHE A 95 32.24 11.59 -2.82
C PHE A 95 31.31 10.49 -3.32
N VAL A 96 31.53 9.93 -4.52
CA VAL A 96 30.68 8.86 -5.07
C VAL A 96 30.76 7.59 -4.20
N LEU A 97 31.95 7.21 -3.75
CA LEU A 97 32.13 6.07 -2.83
C LEU A 97 31.35 6.27 -1.51
N LEU A 98 31.45 7.46 -0.89
CA LEU A 98 30.77 7.77 0.37
C LEU A 98 29.27 8.00 0.23
N HIS A 99 28.80 8.47 -0.93
CA HIS A 99 27.40 8.80 -1.15
C HIS A 99 26.58 7.57 -1.58
N SER A 100 27.07 6.83 -2.58
CA SER A 100 26.32 5.73 -3.20
C SER A 100 26.66 4.36 -2.61
N ILE A 101 27.95 4.07 -2.35
CA ILE A 101 28.43 2.73 -1.99
C ILE A 101 28.53 2.51 -0.48
N PHE A 102 28.97 3.51 0.29
CA PHE A 102 29.11 3.39 1.75
C PHE A 102 27.80 3.02 2.49
N PRO A 103 26.60 3.53 2.13
CA PRO A 103 25.35 3.10 2.77
C PRO A 103 25.05 1.60 2.57
N LEU A 104 25.46 1.02 1.44
CA LEU A 104 25.33 -0.41 1.16
C LEU A 104 26.36 -1.22 1.95
N LEU A 105 27.63 -0.80 1.89
CA LEU A 105 28.73 -1.48 2.56
C LEU A 105 28.59 -1.46 4.09
N SER A 106 28.18 -0.34 4.68
CA SER A 106 27.97 -0.22 6.14
C SER A 106 26.84 -1.14 6.62
N ASN A 107 25.71 -1.20 5.93
CA ASN A 107 24.64 -2.14 6.26
C ASN A 107 25.09 -3.61 6.16
N TYR A 108 25.84 -3.97 5.11
CA TYR A 108 26.41 -5.32 4.98
C TYR A 108 27.39 -5.65 6.11
N LEU A 109 28.29 -4.73 6.47
CA LEU A 109 29.25 -4.92 7.56
C LEU A 109 28.57 -5.05 8.94
N VAL A 110 27.53 -4.24 9.22
CA VAL A 110 26.75 -4.35 10.46
C VAL A 110 26.03 -5.69 10.53
N GLN A 111 25.33 -6.11 9.48
CA GLN A 111 24.67 -7.43 9.44
C GLN A 111 25.66 -8.58 9.64
N LYS A 112 26.86 -8.49 9.06
CA LYS A 112 27.93 -9.48 9.21
C LYS A 112 28.57 -9.47 10.61
N ALA A 113 28.58 -8.33 11.29
CA ALA A 113 29.01 -8.22 12.69
C ALA A 113 27.95 -8.80 13.64
N GLU A 114 26.67 -8.50 13.41
CA GLU A 114 25.53 -9.06 14.13
C GLU A 114 25.48 -10.59 13.99
N SER A 115 25.57 -11.14 12.77
CA SER A 115 25.55 -12.60 12.56
C SER A 115 26.74 -13.31 13.22
N LYS A 116 27.93 -12.69 13.19
CA LYS A 116 29.10 -13.22 13.90
C LYS A 116 28.93 -13.18 15.43
N LEU A 117 28.22 -12.20 15.98
CA LEU A 117 27.91 -12.13 17.41
C LEU A 117 26.80 -13.10 17.84
N THR A 118 25.81 -13.39 16.99
CA THR A 118 24.74 -14.34 17.29
C THR A 118 25.18 -15.80 17.10
N HIS A 119 26.24 -16.08 16.33
CA HIS A 119 26.77 -17.44 16.18
C HIS A 119 27.32 -18.01 17.51
N PRO A 120 26.88 -19.21 17.97
CA PRO A 120 27.27 -19.76 19.27
C PRO A 120 28.75 -20.14 19.41
N SER A 121 29.44 -20.44 18.32
CA SER A 121 30.87 -20.82 18.29
C SER A 121 31.85 -19.62 18.26
N THR A 122 31.36 -18.38 18.35
CA THR A 122 32.23 -17.19 18.36
C THR A 122 32.90 -17.02 19.72
N ASP A 123 34.05 -17.67 19.90
CA ASP A 123 34.85 -17.57 21.14
C ASP A 123 35.34 -16.15 21.42
N ARG A 124 35.74 -15.41 20.36
CA ARG A 124 36.27 -14.03 20.47
C ARG A 124 35.63 -13.07 19.46
N PHE A 125 35.36 -11.85 19.91
CA PHE A 125 34.92 -10.72 19.09
C PHE A 125 35.70 -9.46 19.50
N PHE A 126 36.32 -8.77 18.54
CA PHE A 126 37.32 -7.71 18.78
C PHE A 126 38.37 -8.05 19.87
N GLY A 127 38.84 -9.32 19.89
CA GLY A 127 39.85 -9.80 20.84
C GLY A 127 39.31 -10.18 22.22
N ILE A 128 38.09 -9.78 22.58
CA ILE A 128 37.46 -10.07 23.87
C ILE A 128 36.85 -11.49 23.84
N PRO A 129 37.06 -12.33 24.87
CA PRO A 129 36.38 -13.62 24.99
C PRO A 129 34.89 -13.42 25.31
N ILE A 130 34.02 -13.89 24.41
CA ILE A 130 32.56 -13.63 24.45
C ILE A 130 31.76 -14.85 24.90
N ARG A 131 32.30 -16.06 24.71
CA ARG A 131 31.61 -17.33 25.00
C ARG A 131 31.22 -17.50 26.47
N GLU A 132 32.13 -17.15 27.38
CA GLU A 132 31.92 -17.23 28.83
C GLU A 132 31.17 -15.99 29.36
N ASN A 133 31.45 -14.81 28.80
CA ASN A 133 30.88 -13.55 29.26
C ASN A 133 29.58 -13.18 28.52
N ARG A 134 28.47 -13.83 28.91
CA ARG A 134 27.12 -13.55 28.39
C ARG A 134 26.73 -12.06 28.46
N LYS A 135 27.15 -11.34 29.51
CA LYS A 135 26.87 -9.90 29.68
C LYS A 135 27.56 -9.08 28.58
N ALA A 136 28.85 -9.30 28.33
CA ALA A 136 29.57 -8.63 27.25
C ALA A 136 28.93 -8.90 25.87
N ARG A 137 28.48 -10.15 25.63
CA ARG A 137 27.77 -10.52 24.39
C ARG A 137 26.50 -9.69 24.17
N GLN A 138 25.66 -9.56 25.21
CA GLN A 138 24.47 -8.72 25.18
C GLN A 138 24.82 -7.25 24.97
N SER A 139 25.79 -6.71 25.71
CA SER A 139 26.22 -5.31 25.56
C SER A 139 26.68 -4.96 24.14
N PHE A 140 27.35 -5.88 23.42
CA PHE A 140 27.69 -5.65 22.01
C PHE A 140 26.47 -5.66 21.09
N LEU A 141 25.51 -6.56 21.29
CA LEU A 141 24.28 -6.59 20.49
C LEU A 141 23.41 -5.35 20.75
N ASP A 142 23.26 -4.95 22.01
CA ASP A 142 22.56 -3.71 22.40
C ASP A 142 23.27 -2.47 21.81
N LEU A 143 24.61 -2.46 21.77
CA LEU A 143 25.39 -1.41 21.12
C LEU A 143 25.12 -1.34 19.61
N PHE A 144 25.15 -2.46 18.87
CA PHE A 144 24.86 -2.44 17.43
C PHE A 144 23.40 -2.03 17.14
N PHE A 145 22.45 -2.52 17.94
CA PHE A 145 21.06 -2.11 17.86
C PHE A 145 20.90 -0.60 18.10
N TRP A 146 21.55 -0.05 19.13
CA TRP A 146 21.53 1.38 19.46
C TRP A 146 22.22 2.23 18.38
N LEU A 147 23.37 1.80 17.85
CA LEU A 147 24.06 2.48 16.74
C LEU A 147 23.14 2.62 15.52
N ARG A 148 22.45 1.53 15.15
CA ARG A 148 21.56 1.49 13.98
C ARG A 148 20.25 2.26 14.17
N THR A 149 19.60 2.11 15.32
CA THR A 149 18.27 2.69 15.58
C THR A 149 18.30 4.11 16.12
N THR A 150 19.37 4.47 16.85
CA THR A 150 19.48 5.73 17.58
C THR A 150 20.61 6.59 17.04
N LEU A 151 21.86 6.12 17.01
CA LEU A 151 22.98 7.00 16.66
C LEU A 151 22.92 7.51 15.20
N PHE A 152 22.87 6.62 14.20
CA PHE A 152 22.93 7.05 12.80
C PHE A 152 21.76 7.96 12.39
N PRO A 153 20.48 7.68 12.74
CA PRO A 153 19.38 8.59 12.41
C PRO A 153 19.53 9.98 13.07
N GLN A 154 20.05 10.04 14.30
CA GLN A 154 20.24 11.31 15.01
C GLN A 154 21.44 12.10 14.45
N LEU A 155 22.53 11.43 14.04
CA LEU A 155 23.63 12.06 13.29
C LEU A 155 23.17 12.63 11.95
N GLN A 156 22.32 11.92 11.21
CA GLN A 156 21.74 12.41 9.96
C GLN A 156 20.85 13.64 10.19
N ARG A 157 20.00 13.63 11.23
CA ARG A 157 19.18 14.79 11.63
C ARG A 157 20.04 15.99 12.05
N ALA A 158 21.10 15.77 12.84
CA ALA A 158 22.04 16.81 13.23
C ALA A 158 22.74 17.45 12.02
N HIS A 159 23.15 16.63 11.06
CA HIS A 159 23.74 17.11 9.80
C HIS A 159 22.76 17.98 8.99
N ILE A 160 21.50 17.54 8.85
CA ILE A 160 20.46 18.28 8.12
C ILE A 160 20.11 19.60 8.83
N ALA A 161 20.00 19.61 10.16
CA ALA A 161 19.82 20.82 10.94
C ALA A 161 20.98 21.81 10.73
N LEU A 162 22.23 21.31 10.77
CA LEU A 162 23.42 22.12 10.52
C LEU A 162 23.49 22.62 9.07
N PHE A 163 23.01 21.86 8.08
CA PHE A 163 22.85 22.32 6.70
C PHE A 163 21.87 23.49 6.63
N TYR A 164 20.68 23.39 7.21
CA TYR A 164 19.70 24.48 7.19
C TYR A 164 20.16 25.75 7.93
N ILE A 165 21.06 25.63 8.91
CA ILE A 165 21.66 26.78 9.61
C ILE A 165 22.78 27.43 8.78
N THR A 166 23.67 26.63 8.18
CA THR A 166 24.95 27.09 7.58
C THR A 166 24.95 27.17 6.05
N GLY A 167 24.07 26.45 5.37
CA GLY A 167 24.00 26.30 3.91
C GLY A 167 25.14 25.54 3.24
N ALA A 168 26.17 25.11 3.99
CA ALA A 168 27.45 24.71 3.38
C ALA A 168 27.49 23.32 2.72
N TYR A 169 26.80 22.32 3.30
CA TYR A 169 26.89 20.91 2.86
C TYR A 169 25.57 20.18 3.04
N TYR A 170 24.90 19.84 1.93
CA TYR A 170 23.61 19.12 1.94
C TYR A 170 23.73 17.65 2.36
N SER A 171 24.80 16.97 1.93
CA SER A 171 25.06 15.56 2.21
C SER A 171 26.32 15.36 3.06
N ILE A 172 26.31 14.30 3.87
CA ILE A 172 27.44 13.95 4.75
C ILE A 172 28.69 13.64 3.90
N SER A 173 28.53 12.99 2.74
CA SER A 173 29.62 12.72 1.80
C SER A 173 30.28 14.00 1.27
N ARG A 174 29.50 15.03 0.90
CA ARG A 174 30.04 16.35 0.51
C ARG A 174 30.74 17.06 1.69
N ARG A 175 30.23 16.91 2.92
CA ARG A 175 30.88 17.45 4.13
C ARG A 175 32.24 16.81 4.41
N ILE A 176 32.36 15.49 4.24
CA ILE A 176 33.62 14.75 4.44
C ILE A 176 34.65 15.10 3.35
N THR A 177 34.20 15.27 2.11
CA THR A 177 35.08 15.56 0.95
C THR A 177 35.39 17.04 0.73
N GLY A 178 34.77 17.94 1.50
CA GLY A 178 35.01 19.38 1.43
C GLY A 178 34.28 20.12 0.30
N ILE A 179 33.60 19.40 -0.60
CA ILE A 179 32.95 19.94 -1.81
C ILE A 179 31.78 20.86 -1.46
N ARG A 180 31.83 22.11 -1.96
CA ARG A 180 30.78 23.14 -1.79
C ARG A 180 30.25 23.62 -3.14
N PHE A 181 29.06 24.22 -3.10
CA PHE A 181 28.43 24.84 -4.26
C PHE A 181 28.66 26.35 -4.34
N ILE A 182 28.88 26.81 -5.56
CA ILE A 182 28.95 28.23 -5.96
C ILE A 182 27.84 28.46 -6.98
N SER A 183 27.08 29.55 -6.84
CA SER A 183 26.06 29.96 -7.82
C SER A 183 26.64 31.01 -8.77
N ALA A 184 26.24 30.95 -10.04
CA ALA A 184 26.46 32.04 -11.00
C ALA A 184 25.47 33.21 -10.80
N SER A 185 24.37 32.99 -10.07
CA SER A 185 23.35 33.99 -9.77
C SER A 185 23.73 34.84 -8.56
N ALA A 186 23.45 36.15 -8.64
CA ALA A 186 23.64 37.09 -7.53
C ALA A 186 22.46 37.13 -6.55
N ASN A 187 21.38 36.37 -6.81
CA ASN A 187 20.16 36.45 -6.02
C ASN A 187 20.38 35.94 -4.59
N THR A 188 20.05 36.79 -3.61
CA THR A 188 19.98 36.42 -2.20
C THR A 188 18.54 36.57 -1.72
N ASP A 189 17.77 35.49 -1.68
CA ASP A 189 16.43 35.50 -1.08
C ASP A 189 16.55 35.45 0.46
N ILE A 190 16.83 36.64 1.03
CA ILE A 190 16.98 36.83 2.48
C ILE A 190 15.73 36.37 3.26
N PRO A 191 14.48 36.59 2.79
CA PRO A 191 13.29 35.94 3.34
C PRO A 191 13.38 34.40 3.39
N ALA A 192 13.70 33.73 2.29
CA ALA A 192 13.82 32.26 2.25
C ALA A 192 14.90 31.75 3.22
N LEU A 193 16.05 32.42 3.28
CA LEU A 193 17.14 32.09 4.21
C LEU A 193 16.70 32.12 5.69
N LYS A 194 15.82 33.05 6.07
CA LYS A 194 15.25 33.09 7.44
C LYS A 194 14.38 31.87 7.72
N VAL A 195 13.56 31.44 6.75
CA VAL A 195 12.70 30.25 6.88
C VAL A 195 13.53 28.98 7.00
N TYR A 196 14.57 28.82 6.18
CA TYR A 196 15.48 27.67 6.28
C TYR A 196 16.22 27.63 7.63
N ARG A 197 16.78 28.76 8.08
CA ARG A 197 17.44 28.83 9.39
C ARG A 197 16.49 28.51 10.55
N PHE A 198 15.25 29.00 10.49
CA PHE A 198 14.21 28.68 11.47
C PHE A 198 13.89 27.17 11.50
N LEU A 199 13.78 26.52 10.34
CA LEU A 199 13.62 25.06 10.24
C LEU A 199 14.85 24.31 10.80
N GLY A 200 16.05 24.83 10.57
CA GLY A 200 17.30 24.32 11.15
C GLY A 200 17.32 24.38 12.69
N TYR A 201 16.86 25.50 13.27
CA TYR A 201 16.73 25.61 14.73
C TYR A 201 15.62 24.72 15.30
N ILE A 202 14.46 24.60 14.63
CA ILE A 202 13.39 23.67 15.05
C ILE A 202 13.90 22.23 15.05
N THR A 203 14.59 21.80 13.98
CA THR A 203 15.12 20.43 13.89
C THR A 203 16.20 20.15 14.93
N LEU A 204 17.02 21.16 15.30
CA LEU A 204 17.96 21.08 16.42
C LEU A 204 17.24 20.98 17.78
N ILE A 205 16.20 21.78 18.02
CA ILE A 205 15.38 21.71 19.24
C ILE A 205 14.68 20.34 19.35
N GLN A 206 14.11 19.85 18.25
CA GLN A 206 13.49 18.51 18.18
C GLN A 206 14.52 17.40 18.45
N LEU A 207 15.76 17.55 17.98
CA LEU A 207 16.85 16.63 18.28
C LEU A 207 17.20 16.64 19.77
N VAL A 208 17.31 17.82 20.40
CA VAL A 208 17.55 17.97 21.85
C VAL A 208 16.42 17.36 22.68
N ILE A 209 15.15 17.62 22.31
CA ILE A 209 13.98 17.02 22.98
C ILE A 209 13.99 15.50 22.80
N SER A 210 14.28 14.99 21.59
CA SER A 210 14.34 13.55 21.32
C SER A 210 15.46 12.87 22.11
N ALA A 211 16.63 13.52 22.24
CA ALA A 211 17.73 13.04 23.07
C ALA A 211 17.37 13.08 24.56
N GLY A 212 16.73 14.15 25.02
CA GLY A 212 16.24 14.28 26.41
C GLY A 212 15.21 13.22 26.76
N LEU A 213 14.25 12.92 25.87
CA LEU A 213 13.29 11.83 26.04
C LEU A 213 13.95 10.45 26.02
N ALA A 214 14.94 10.22 25.16
CA ALA A 214 15.69 8.96 25.12
C ALA A 214 16.52 8.75 26.41
N VAL A 215 17.16 9.81 26.91
CA VAL A 215 17.88 9.79 28.21
C VAL A 215 16.89 9.59 29.35
N PHE A 216 15.73 10.26 29.33
CA PHE A 216 14.69 10.07 30.33
C PHE A 216 14.17 8.62 30.35
N SER A 217 13.85 8.04 29.18
CA SER A 217 13.38 6.66 29.10
C SER A 217 14.46 5.65 29.49
N PHE A 218 15.74 5.94 29.23
CA PHE A 218 16.86 5.11 29.68
C PHE A 218 17.03 5.16 31.21
N LEU A 219 17.00 6.36 31.81
CA LEU A 219 17.05 6.56 33.26
C LEU A 219 15.83 5.97 33.97
N GLU A 220 14.65 6.03 33.35
CA GLU A 220 13.44 5.38 33.85
C GLU A 220 13.55 3.86 33.75
N GLN A 221 14.10 3.31 32.65
CA GLN A 221 14.40 1.89 32.53
C GLN A 221 15.43 1.40 33.57
N GLU A 222 16.44 2.20 33.91
CA GLU A 222 17.36 1.88 35.02
C GLU A 222 16.67 1.96 36.39
N LYS A 223 15.79 2.95 36.61
CA LYS A 223 14.97 3.03 37.84
C LYS A 223 14.03 1.84 37.98
N GLU A 224 13.35 1.42 36.91
CA GLU A 224 12.49 0.23 36.92
C GLU A 224 13.29 -1.05 37.13
N LYS A 225 14.47 -1.21 36.50
CA LYS A 225 15.39 -2.32 36.82
C LYS A 225 15.84 -2.31 38.28
N ALA A 226 16.12 -1.12 38.84
CA ALA A 226 16.51 -0.98 40.25
C ALA A 226 15.35 -1.21 41.23
N LYS A 227 14.10 -0.90 40.84
CA LYS A 227 12.88 -1.26 41.58
C LYS A 227 12.62 -2.76 41.51
N ALA A 228 12.65 -3.36 40.32
CA ALA A 228 12.47 -4.80 40.11
C ALA A 228 13.49 -5.60 40.94
N ASN A 229 14.78 -5.25 40.91
CA ASN A 229 15.79 -5.89 41.75
C ASN A 229 15.53 -5.73 43.26
N LYS A 230 14.93 -4.61 43.69
CA LYS A 230 14.54 -4.36 45.09
C LYS A 230 13.27 -5.13 45.48
N GLU A 231 12.30 -5.26 44.59
CA GLU A 231 11.09 -6.07 44.80
C GLU A 231 11.43 -7.57 44.80
N GLU A 232 12.35 -8.01 43.95
CA GLU A 232 12.88 -9.38 43.95
C GLU A 232 13.63 -9.70 45.26
N GLN A 233 14.44 -8.77 45.78
CA GLN A 233 15.04 -8.90 47.12
C GLN A 233 13.99 -8.88 48.25
N LYS A 234 12.90 -8.11 48.11
CA LYS A 234 11.85 -8.00 49.13
C LYS A 234 10.91 -9.21 49.16
N ASN A 235 10.65 -9.81 48.00
CA ASN A 235 9.91 -11.07 47.89
C ASN A 235 10.74 -12.27 48.39
N LYS A 236 12.07 -12.24 48.27
CA LYS A 236 12.98 -13.24 48.84
C LYS A 236 12.98 -13.30 50.38
N THR A 237 12.39 -12.33 51.08
CA THR A 237 12.25 -12.35 52.54
C THR A 237 10.91 -12.88 53.07
N ASN A 238 9.97 -13.32 52.22
CA ASN A 238 8.61 -13.63 52.68
C ASN A 238 7.92 -14.85 52.03
N SER A 239 8.68 -15.90 51.71
CA SER A 239 8.19 -17.30 51.72
C SER A 239 9.35 -18.30 51.62
N GLU A 240 9.66 -18.98 52.73
CA GLU A 240 10.41 -20.24 52.71
C GLU A 240 9.42 -21.41 52.88
N ARG A 241 9.68 -22.50 52.14
CA ARG A 241 8.78 -23.67 51.90
C ARG A 241 7.59 -23.36 50.98
N SER A 242 7.35 -24.14 49.91
CA SER A 242 8.07 -25.32 49.42
C SER A 242 7.73 -25.61 47.96
N GLU A 243 8.74 -25.82 47.13
CA GLU A 243 8.85 -26.88 46.11
C GLU A 243 10.20 -26.73 45.37
N GLU A 244 10.63 -27.79 44.67
CA GLU A 244 11.99 -27.94 44.15
C GLU A 244 12.29 -26.99 42.97
N ASP A 245 13.55 -26.52 42.89
CA ASP A 245 14.03 -25.63 41.83
C ASP A 245 13.98 -26.31 40.45
N LEU A 246 12.92 -26.03 39.68
CA LEU A 246 12.89 -26.33 38.25
C LEU A 246 13.76 -25.31 37.50
N ASP A 247 14.93 -25.78 37.05
CA ASP A 247 15.94 -25.01 36.35
C ASP A 247 15.48 -24.56 34.94
N VAL A 248 14.92 -23.34 34.84
CA VAL A 248 14.34 -22.76 33.60
C VAL A 248 15.41 -22.37 32.55
N HIS A 249 16.65 -22.84 32.68
CA HIS A 249 17.72 -22.66 31.68
C HIS A 249 18.37 -23.95 31.15
N SER A 250 17.81 -25.13 31.45
CA SER A 250 18.37 -26.43 31.06
C SER A 250 17.62 -27.20 29.96
N LEU A 251 16.63 -26.59 29.28
CA LEU A 251 15.94 -27.20 28.13
C LEU A 251 16.67 -27.04 26.78
N SER A 252 18.00 -27.18 26.75
CA SER A 252 18.68 -27.52 25.51
C SER A 252 18.40 -28.99 25.18
N HIS A 253 17.46 -29.24 24.26
CA HIS A 253 17.06 -30.59 23.87
C HIS A 253 18.22 -31.35 23.20
N SER A 254 18.93 -32.18 23.99
CA SER A 254 20.10 -32.96 23.58
C SER A 254 19.86 -34.00 22.49
N TRP A 255 18.59 -34.27 22.16
CA TRP A 255 18.17 -35.23 21.14
C TRP A 255 17.88 -34.59 19.76
N PHE A 256 17.77 -33.25 19.68
CA PHE A 256 17.45 -32.56 18.44
C PHE A 256 18.69 -31.92 17.81
N GLN A 257 19.13 -32.49 16.68
CA GLN A 257 20.22 -31.97 15.85
C GLN A 257 19.61 -31.21 14.66
N CYS A 258 19.93 -29.93 14.51
CA CYS A 258 19.39 -29.13 13.41
C CYS A 258 19.93 -29.62 12.05
N SER A 259 19.07 -30.04 11.12
CA SER A 259 19.48 -30.61 9.83
C SER A 259 20.16 -29.63 8.85
N ILE A 260 20.17 -28.31 9.15
CA ILE A 260 20.89 -27.30 8.36
C ILE A 260 22.33 -27.11 8.85
N CYS A 261 22.55 -26.97 10.17
CA CYS A 261 23.88 -26.70 10.75
C CYS A 261 24.52 -27.88 11.49
N LEU A 262 23.80 -28.98 11.64
CA LEU A 262 24.20 -30.22 12.33
C LEU A 262 24.62 -30.03 13.80
N GLU A 263 24.24 -28.92 14.43
CA GLU A 263 24.47 -28.65 15.86
C GLU A 263 23.20 -28.92 16.69
N HIS A 264 23.40 -29.40 17.92
CA HIS A 264 22.33 -29.62 18.90
C HIS A 264 21.96 -28.28 19.55
N LYS A 265 20.75 -27.81 19.30
CA LYS A 265 20.25 -26.47 19.67
C LYS A 265 18.74 -26.51 19.81
N ASP A 266 18.17 -25.53 20.51
CA ASP A 266 16.73 -25.46 20.73
C ASP A 266 15.95 -25.49 19.40
N PRO A 267 15.05 -26.48 19.20
CA PRO A 267 14.24 -26.58 18.01
C PRO A 267 13.27 -25.41 17.89
N SER A 268 13.04 -24.98 16.67
CA SER A 268 12.06 -24.00 16.27
C SER A 268 11.40 -24.48 14.99
N ALA A 269 10.09 -24.33 14.87
CA ALA A 269 9.36 -24.81 13.71
C ALA A 269 9.22 -23.70 12.65
N LEU A 270 9.43 -24.06 11.38
CA LEU A 270 8.90 -23.28 10.25
C LEU A 270 7.43 -23.68 10.00
N PHE A 271 6.66 -22.77 9.38
CA PHE A 271 5.24 -23.00 9.04
C PHE A 271 4.99 -24.24 8.14
N CYS A 272 6.02 -24.85 7.55
CA CYS A 272 5.94 -26.12 6.82
C CYS A 272 6.21 -27.36 7.70
N GLY A 273 6.09 -27.26 9.03
CA GLY A 273 6.23 -28.38 9.98
C GLY A 273 7.64 -28.88 10.25
N HIS A 274 8.65 -28.38 9.53
CA HIS A 274 10.04 -28.79 9.70
C HIS A 274 10.70 -28.04 10.88
N LEU A 275 11.43 -28.78 11.71
CA LEU A 275 12.15 -28.28 12.88
C LEU A 275 13.60 -27.95 12.50
N PHE A 276 14.05 -26.75 12.86
CA PHE A 276 15.41 -26.24 12.69
C PHE A 276 15.76 -25.33 13.89
N CYS A 277 17.03 -25.00 14.14
CA CYS A 277 17.34 -24.02 15.19
C CYS A 277 16.96 -22.59 14.75
N TRP A 278 16.52 -21.76 15.71
CA TRP A 278 16.04 -20.38 15.44
C TRP A 278 17.03 -19.53 14.64
N ALA A 279 18.34 -19.68 14.89
CA ALA A 279 19.38 -18.96 14.16
C ALA A 279 19.37 -19.28 12.65
N CYS A 280 19.32 -20.58 12.29
CA CYS A 280 19.23 -20.98 10.88
C CYS A 280 17.90 -20.55 10.24
N ILE A 281 16.80 -20.57 10.99
CA ILE A 281 15.51 -20.03 10.52
C ILE A 281 15.62 -18.55 10.22
N GLN A 282 16.19 -17.77 11.13
CA GLN A 282 16.30 -16.32 10.99
C GLN A 282 17.26 -15.95 9.84
N GLU A 283 18.38 -16.64 9.70
CA GLU A 283 19.34 -16.45 8.61
C GLU A 283 18.75 -16.86 7.25
N HIS A 284 17.97 -17.95 7.20
CA HIS A 284 17.24 -18.35 6.00
C HIS A 284 16.05 -17.43 5.68
N ALA A 285 15.40 -16.81 6.68
CA ALA A 285 14.32 -15.84 6.49
C ALA A 285 14.82 -14.45 6.04
N VAL A 286 15.97 -14.01 6.57
CA VAL A 286 16.69 -12.83 6.09
C VAL A 286 17.20 -13.05 4.66
N SER A 287 17.68 -14.26 4.35
CA SER A 287 18.03 -14.64 2.98
C SER A 287 16.80 -14.69 2.05
N ALA A 288 15.67 -15.25 2.50
CA ALA A 288 14.45 -15.35 1.72
C ALA A 288 13.76 -13.99 1.49
N THR A 289 13.91 -13.02 2.39
CA THR A 289 13.41 -11.65 2.18
C THR A 289 14.26 -10.84 1.18
N ALA A 290 15.49 -11.28 0.90
CA ALA A 290 16.28 -10.77 -0.22
C ALA A 290 15.91 -11.41 -1.57
N THR A 291 15.06 -12.45 -1.60
CA THR A 291 14.70 -13.20 -2.81
C THR A 291 13.22 -13.55 -2.88
N HIS A 292 12.40 -12.69 -3.51
CA HIS A 292 11.24 -13.19 -4.26
C HIS A 292 10.80 -12.25 -5.39
N VAL A 293 11.08 -12.69 -6.62
CA VAL A 293 10.05 -13.18 -7.55
C VAL A 293 10.53 -14.57 -8.04
N THR A 294 9.74 -15.28 -8.85
CA THR A 294 10.08 -16.58 -9.49
C THR A 294 10.64 -17.68 -8.56
N SER A 295 9.69 -18.31 -7.86
CA SER A 295 9.35 -19.75 -7.90
C SER A 295 10.15 -20.71 -8.86
N PRO A 296 10.01 -22.05 -8.76
CA PRO A 296 9.03 -22.83 -7.98
C PRO A 296 9.61 -24.00 -7.15
N LEU A 297 8.79 -24.65 -6.31
CA LEU A 297 8.44 -26.08 -6.45
C LEU A 297 7.47 -26.57 -5.37
N SER A 298 6.72 -27.60 -5.76
CA SER A 298 5.75 -28.39 -4.98
C SER A 298 6.42 -29.54 -4.24
N SER A 299 5.85 -29.96 -3.10
CA SER A 299 5.50 -31.36 -2.76
C SER A 299 5.36 -31.56 -1.24
N ILE A 300 4.82 -32.74 -0.85
CA ILE A 300 4.78 -33.32 0.50
C ILE A 300 3.62 -32.87 1.42
N CYS A 301 2.54 -33.64 1.27
CA CYS A 301 1.81 -34.35 2.34
C CYS A 301 1.17 -33.60 3.53
N ASP A 302 -0.17 -33.61 3.50
CA ASP A 302 -1.03 -34.50 4.30
C ASP A 302 -1.42 -34.14 5.76
N ARG A 303 -2.72 -34.33 6.02
CA ARG A 303 -3.43 -34.61 7.30
C ARG A 303 -3.74 -33.50 8.32
N ASN A 304 -5.07 -33.40 8.55
CA ASN A 304 -5.74 -33.43 9.88
C ASN A 304 -5.55 -32.21 10.83
N HIS A 305 -6.56 -31.74 11.58
CA HIS A 305 -8.02 -31.96 11.61
C HIS A 305 -8.65 -30.91 12.56
N ALA A 306 -9.91 -30.51 12.31
CA ALA A 306 -10.92 -30.07 13.30
C ALA A 306 -10.68 -28.82 14.22
N LEU A 307 -11.70 -28.00 14.56
CA LEU A 307 -13.14 -27.89 14.19
C LEU A 307 -13.70 -26.53 14.69
N TYR A 308 -14.63 -25.80 14.05
CA TYR A 308 -15.64 -24.93 14.76
C TYR A 308 -15.34 -23.78 15.82
N ASN A 309 -16.15 -22.70 15.77
CA ASN A 309 -16.75 -21.89 16.89
C ASN A 309 -15.98 -20.89 17.81
N SER A 310 -16.63 -19.81 18.33
CA SER A 310 -17.77 -18.99 17.84
C SER A 310 -18.09 -17.79 18.75
N SER A 311 -18.77 -16.76 18.22
CA SER A 311 -19.73 -15.85 18.91
C SER A 311 -19.15 -14.83 19.94
N SER A 312 -19.71 -13.65 20.24
CA SER A 312 -20.77 -12.79 19.66
C SER A 312 -20.77 -11.41 20.40
N LEU A 313 -20.87 -10.22 19.77
CA LEU A 313 -22.05 -9.41 19.33
C LEU A 313 -22.31 -8.10 20.13
N LYS A 314 -22.67 -7.01 19.40
CA LYS A 314 -23.55 -5.84 19.77
C LYS A 314 -23.00 -4.73 20.73
N LYS A 315 -23.32 -3.42 20.63
CA LYS A 315 -23.95 -2.53 19.57
C LYS A 315 -23.90 -1.01 19.97
N ARG A 316 -24.31 -0.11 19.02
CA ARG A 316 -24.58 1.38 19.09
C ARG A 316 -23.35 2.32 18.94
N VAL A 317 -23.20 3.31 18.03
CA VAL A 317 -24.00 4.07 16.99
C VAL A 317 -24.41 5.51 17.36
N LYS A 318 -23.93 6.50 16.57
CA LYS A 318 -24.53 7.83 16.26
C LYS A 318 -24.10 8.28 14.83
N ASN A 319 -24.92 9.09 14.16
CA ASN A 319 -24.97 9.23 12.68
C ASN A 319 -24.06 10.31 12.06
N THR A 320 -23.50 10.05 10.85
CA THR A 320 -23.22 11.11 9.84
C THR A 320 -23.40 10.69 8.36
N LYS A 321 -24.15 11.51 7.60
CA LYS A 321 -24.11 11.79 6.14
C LYS A 321 -23.79 10.68 5.09
N SER A 322 -24.84 9.97 4.68
CA SER A 322 -25.30 9.84 3.27
C SER A 322 -24.30 9.64 2.12
N THR A 323 -24.09 8.37 1.74
CA THR A 323 -23.64 7.96 0.41
C THR A 323 -24.66 7.00 -0.24
N SER A 324 -25.59 7.54 -1.03
CA SER A 324 -26.64 6.76 -1.75
C SER A 324 -26.62 6.94 -3.28
N SER A 325 -25.71 7.78 -3.81
CA SER A 325 -25.67 8.14 -5.23
C SER A 325 -24.97 7.09 -6.10
N PHE A 326 -25.73 6.48 -7.01
CA PHE A 326 -25.20 5.67 -8.10
C PHE A 326 -24.72 6.57 -9.23
N ASN A 327 -23.60 6.26 -9.89
CA ASN A 327 -23.08 7.09 -10.97
C ASN A 327 -22.73 6.30 -12.23
N CYS A 328 -23.09 6.85 -13.39
CA CYS A 328 -22.98 6.18 -14.69
C CYS A 328 -21.59 5.57 -14.91
N SER A 329 -20.51 6.32 -14.65
CA SER A 329 -19.12 5.88 -14.92
C SER A 329 -18.59 4.61 -14.26
N HIS A 330 -19.11 4.19 -13.11
CA HIS A 330 -18.69 2.92 -12.48
C HIS A 330 -19.78 1.85 -12.62
N SER A 331 -21.04 2.25 -12.76
CA SER A 331 -22.15 1.30 -12.86
C SER A 331 -22.42 0.83 -14.28
N SER A 332 -22.37 1.71 -15.30
CA SER A 332 -22.58 1.27 -16.67
C SER A 332 -21.48 0.29 -17.09
N ASP A 333 -20.23 0.60 -16.77
CA ASP A 333 -19.10 -0.23 -17.17
C ASP A 333 -19.08 -1.62 -16.50
N ASP A 334 -19.13 -1.68 -15.17
CA ASP A 334 -19.06 -2.97 -14.46
C ASP A 334 -20.37 -3.77 -14.59
N LEU A 335 -21.54 -3.13 -14.71
CA LEU A 335 -22.83 -3.84 -14.86
C LEU A 335 -23.17 -4.21 -16.30
N PHE A 336 -22.82 -3.40 -17.31
CA PHE A 336 -22.88 -3.88 -18.70
C PHE A 336 -21.84 -4.96 -18.95
N HIS A 337 -20.70 -4.94 -18.25
CA HIS A 337 -19.80 -6.10 -18.25
C HIS A 337 -20.47 -7.32 -17.61
N TRP A 338 -21.09 -7.22 -16.43
CA TRP A 338 -21.83 -8.32 -15.81
C TRP A 338 -22.92 -8.90 -16.73
N HIS A 339 -23.73 -8.03 -17.34
CA HIS A 339 -24.77 -8.43 -18.30
C HIS A 339 -24.18 -9.00 -19.61
N SER A 340 -23.00 -8.56 -20.05
CA SER A 340 -22.29 -9.21 -21.18
C SER A 340 -21.68 -10.56 -20.79
N THR A 341 -21.24 -10.70 -19.54
CA THR A 341 -20.67 -11.93 -18.96
C THR A 341 -21.74 -13.02 -18.86
N HIS A 342 -23.00 -12.63 -18.58
CA HIS A 342 -24.16 -13.50 -18.77
C HIS A 342 -24.25 -14.05 -20.22
N GLY A 343 -23.90 -13.27 -21.24
CA GLY A 343 -23.91 -13.73 -22.63
C GLY A 343 -22.74 -14.67 -23.00
N THR A 344 -21.58 -14.52 -22.36
CA THR A 344 -20.33 -15.19 -22.79
C THR A 344 -19.87 -16.33 -21.90
N VAL A 345 -20.28 -16.36 -20.63
CA VAL A 345 -19.95 -17.44 -19.70
C VAL A 345 -21.02 -18.51 -19.78
N ASP A 346 -20.58 -19.77 -19.77
CA ASP A 346 -21.46 -20.92 -19.82
C ASP A 346 -22.56 -20.88 -18.73
N ARG A 347 -23.73 -21.43 -19.05
CA ARG A 347 -24.92 -21.35 -18.20
C ARG A 347 -24.77 -22.10 -16.87
N GLU A 348 -23.87 -23.08 -16.78
CA GLU A 348 -23.62 -23.85 -15.55
C GLU A 348 -22.68 -23.13 -14.58
N THR A 349 -22.00 -22.05 -15.00
CA THR A 349 -21.03 -21.34 -14.13
C THR A 349 -21.75 -20.53 -13.04
N PRO A 350 -21.50 -20.79 -11.73
CA PRO A 350 -22.14 -20.04 -10.67
C PRO A 350 -21.71 -18.57 -10.65
N MET A 351 -22.67 -17.65 -10.73
CA MET A 351 -22.44 -16.21 -10.68
C MET A 351 -22.97 -15.62 -9.37
N MET A 352 -22.17 -14.80 -8.70
CA MET A 352 -22.47 -14.24 -7.37
C MET A 352 -22.21 -12.74 -7.33
N LEU A 353 -23.17 -11.97 -6.81
CA LEU A 353 -23.04 -10.52 -6.70
C LEU A 353 -23.55 -10.03 -5.34
N SER A 354 -22.69 -9.35 -4.59
CA SER A 354 -22.98 -8.96 -3.21
C SER A 354 -23.23 -7.46 -3.06
N VAL A 355 -24.30 -7.10 -2.36
CA VAL A 355 -24.53 -5.75 -1.85
C VAL A 355 -23.73 -5.57 -0.56
N VAL A 356 -22.58 -4.91 -0.68
CA VAL A 356 -21.54 -4.76 0.36
C VAL A 356 -21.87 -3.72 1.44
N ASP A 357 -22.92 -4.00 2.21
CA ASP A 357 -23.42 -3.13 3.29
C ASP A 357 -22.50 -3.05 4.53
N GLN A 358 -21.65 -4.05 4.78
CA GLN A 358 -20.63 -3.97 5.83
C GLN A 358 -19.47 -3.06 5.43
N HIS A 359 -19.07 -3.06 4.15
CA HIS A 359 -18.06 -2.10 3.64
C HIS A 359 -18.55 -0.65 3.71
N ALA A 360 -19.86 -0.41 3.56
CA ALA A 360 -20.44 0.93 3.61
C ALA A 360 -20.22 1.65 4.96
N ILE A 361 -20.02 0.90 6.06
CA ILE A 361 -19.75 1.45 7.40
C ILE A 361 -18.25 1.48 7.78
N SER A 362 -17.34 1.14 6.86
CA SER A 362 -15.88 1.14 7.10
C SER A 362 -15.31 2.50 7.46
N LEU A 363 -15.93 3.59 6.98
CA LEU A 363 -15.59 4.99 7.28
C LEU A 363 -16.33 5.56 8.50
N GLY A 364 -17.20 4.77 9.14
CA GLY A 364 -18.04 5.18 10.27
C GLY A 364 -19.50 4.76 10.12
N PRO A 365 -20.28 4.78 11.22
CA PRO A 365 -21.68 4.35 11.22
C PRO A 365 -22.61 5.30 10.45
N LEU A 366 -23.43 4.73 9.57
CA LEU A 366 -24.52 5.40 8.88
C LEU A 366 -25.84 5.31 9.69
N PRO A 367 -26.81 6.23 9.48
CA PRO A 367 -28.17 6.07 10.02
C PRO A 367 -28.81 4.75 9.57
N ALA A 368 -29.54 4.08 10.46
CA ALA A 368 -30.14 2.78 10.17
C ALA A 368 -31.08 2.81 8.95
N GLU A 369 -32.00 3.78 8.89
CA GLU A 369 -32.92 3.93 7.73
C GLU A 369 -32.18 4.27 6.43
N GLN A 370 -31.05 4.98 6.54
CA GLN A 370 -30.21 5.30 5.39
C GLN A 370 -29.50 4.05 4.86
N LEU A 371 -28.89 3.25 5.72
CA LEU A 371 -28.24 2.01 5.28
C LEU A 371 -29.25 1.05 4.65
N ARG A 372 -30.41 0.83 5.28
CA ARG A 372 -31.49 -0.01 4.73
C ARG A 372 -31.93 0.45 3.33
N ARG A 373 -32.26 1.75 3.19
CA ARG A 373 -32.69 2.33 1.92
C ARG A 373 -31.61 2.17 0.85
N ASN A 374 -30.36 2.49 1.17
CA ASN A 374 -29.24 2.40 0.22
C ASN A 374 -28.99 0.95 -0.23
N THR A 375 -29.05 -0.01 0.69
CA THR A 375 -28.91 -1.45 0.40
C THR A 375 -30.02 -1.95 -0.53
N ARG A 376 -31.28 -1.56 -0.28
CA ARG A 376 -32.42 -1.91 -1.13
C ARG A 376 -32.34 -1.26 -2.51
N GLN A 377 -32.05 0.04 -2.56
CA GLN A 377 -31.89 0.80 -3.82
C GLN A 377 -30.71 0.30 -4.65
N MET A 378 -29.63 -0.17 -4.02
CA MET A 378 -28.53 -0.85 -4.71
C MET A 378 -29.03 -2.13 -5.39
N ALA A 379 -29.73 -3.02 -4.67
CA ALA A 379 -30.29 -4.24 -5.26
C ALA A 379 -31.31 -3.96 -6.37
N ALA A 380 -32.23 -3.02 -6.15
CA ALA A 380 -33.19 -2.58 -7.18
C ALA A 380 -32.49 -2.04 -8.43
N SER A 381 -31.44 -1.23 -8.27
CA SER A 381 -30.64 -0.69 -9.39
C SER A 381 -29.93 -1.79 -10.18
N LEU A 382 -29.42 -2.82 -9.49
CA LEU A 382 -28.74 -3.96 -10.11
C LEU A 382 -29.72 -4.78 -10.98
N ILE A 383 -30.89 -5.12 -10.43
CA ILE A 383 -31.94 -5.85 -11.15
C ILE A 383 -32.44 -5.03 -12.35
N ALA A 384 -32.71 -3.73 -12.15
CA ALA A 384 -33.13 -2.82 -13.22
C ALA A 384 -32.08 -2.67 -14.34
N CYS A 385 -30.79 -2.82 -14.04
CA CYS A 385 -29.71 -2.83 -15.04
C CYS A 385 -29.59 -4.17 -15.81
N GLY A 386 -30.44 -5.16 -15.52
CA GLY A 386 -30.44 -6.46 -16.19
C GLY A 386 -29.60 -7.54 -15.49
N VAL A 387 -29.41 -7.45 -14.17
CA VAL A 387 -28.98 -8.60 -13.35
C VAL A 387 -30.18 -9.51 -13.12
N ASP A 388 -30.17 -10.70 -13.72
CA ASP A 388 -31.15 -11.75 -13.47
C ASP A 388 -30.86 -12.47 -12.14
N PRO A 389 -31.73 -12.37 -11.11
CA PRO A 389 -31.51 -13.01 -9.82
C PRO A 389 -31.73 -14.53 -9.81
N GLN A 390 -32.34 -15.10 -10.86
CA GLN A 390 -32.49 -16.56 -10.98
C GLN A 390 -31.18 -17.22 -11.42
N ARG A 391 -30.32 -16.48 -12.14
CA ARG A 391 -29.00 -16.93 -12.59
C ARG A 391 -27.84 -16.38 -11.76
N THR A 392 -27.97 -15.17 -11.22
CA THR A 392 -26.97 -14.56 -10.32
C THR A 392 -27.47 -14.58 -8.90
N LEU A 393 -26.71 -15.21 -8.00
CA LEU A 393 -26.95 -15.16 -6.57
C LEU A 393 -26.68 -13.72 -6.07
N LEU A 394 -27.74 -12.92 -6.02
CA LEU A 394 -27.75 -11.52 -5.60
C LEU A 394 -28.17 -11.42 -4.13
N PHE A 395 -27.22 -11.14 -3.23
CA PHE A 395 -27.45 -11.17 -1.77
C PHE A 395 -26.86 -9.94 -1.06
N ARG A 396 -27.29 -9.66 0.18
CA ARG A 396 -26.65 -8.64 1.04
C ARG A 396 -25.48 -9.26 1.80
N GLN A 397 -24.34 -8.58 1.85
CA GLN A 397 -23.15 -9.05 2.56
C GLN A 397 -23.44 -9.38 4.04
N SER A 398 -24.28 -8.58 4.70
CA SER A 398 -24.73 -8.80 6.08
C SER A 398 -25.58 -10.05 6.34
N ASP A 399 -26.22 -10.63 5.31
CA ASP A 399 -26.98 -11.88 5.46
C ASP A 399 -26.08 -13.12 5.61
N VAL A 400 -24.79 -13.00 5.24
CA VAL A 400 -23.78 -14.06 5.26
C VAL A 400 -22.74 -13.75 6.35
N PRO A 401 -23.01 -14.09 7.63
CA PRO A 401 -22.11 -13.78 8.75
C PRO A 401 -20.74 -14.46 8.67
N HIS A 402 -20.60 -15.45 7.79
CA HIS A 402 -19.37 -16.18 7.47
C HIS A 402 -18.29 -15.29 6.87
N ILE A 403 -18.66 -14.26 6.13
CA ILE A 403 -17.74 -13.27 5.55
C ILE A 403 -17.00 -12.53 6.68
N ALA A 404 -17.73 -12.08 7.69
CA ALA A 404 -17.13 -11.41 8.86
C ALA A 404 -16.24 -12.37 9.68
N GLN A 405 -16.65 -13.64 9.82
CA GLN A 405 -15.84 -14.69 10.47
C GLN A 405 -14.52 -14.95 9.71
N LEU A 406 -14.56 -15.06 8.38
CA LEU A 406 -13.36 -15.26 7.57
C LEU A 406 -12.46 -14.01 7.58
N SER A 407 -13.03 -12.81 7.56
CA SER A 407 -12.27 -11.54 7.68
C SER A 407 -11.42 -11.48 8.95
N TRP A 408 -11.94 -11.97 10.08
CA TRP A 408 -11.18 -12.11 11.33
C TRP A 408 -10.00 -13.08 11.20
N ILE A 409 -10.24 -14.27 10.63
CA ILE A 409 -9.22 -15.31 10.39
C ILE A 409 -8.11 -14.77 9.47
N LEU A 410 -8.46 -14.07 8.39
CA LEU A 410 -7.51 -13.42 7.48
C LEU A 410 -6.73 -12.29 8.16
N GLY A 411 -7.33 -11.61 9.13
CA GLY A 411 -6.67 -10.59 9.96
C GLY A 411 -5.52 -11.14 10.80
N ALA A 412 -5.63 -12.36 11.31
CA ALA A 412 -4.55 -13.02 12.06
C ALA A 412 -3.29 -13.30 11.20
N LEU A 413 -3.42 -13.33 9.87
CA LEU A 413 -2.30 -13.50 8.93
C LEU A 413 -1.61 -12.17 8.55
N GLN A 414 -2.10 -11.04 9.07
CA GLN A 414 -1.62 -9.70 8.72
C GLN A 414 -1.16 -8.91 9.94
N THR A 415 -0.47 -7.81 9.66
CA THR A 415 -0.04 -6.86 10.70
C THR A 415 -0.54 -5.47 10.36
N THR A 416 -0.76 -4.65 11.38
CA THR A 416 -1.08 -3.22 11.24
C THR A 416 -0.06 -2.52 10.34
N SER A 417 1.23 -2.85 10.46
CA SER A 417 2.31 -2.34 9.61
C SER A 417 2.19 -2.70 8.13
N LYS A 418 1.66 -3.88 7.77
CA LYS A 418 1.41 -4.26 6.37
C LYS A 418 0.21 -3.50 5.82
N LEU A 419 -0.90 -3.48 6.56
CA LEU A 419 -2.14 -2.80 6.14
C LEU A 419 -1.96 -1.27 6.03
N ALA A 420 -1.24 -0.66 6.97
CA ALA A 420 -1.00 0.79 6.97
C ALA A 420 -0.10 1.29 5.81
N ARG A 421 0.59 0.37 5.10
CA ARG A 421 1.38 0.71 3.91
C ARG A 421 0.55 0.78 2.63
N LEU A 422 -0.67 0.24 2.61
CA LEU A 422 -1.52 0.21 1.43
C LEU A 422 -1.82 1.64 0.94
N PRO A 423 -1.59 1.96 -0.36
CA PRO A 423 -1.79 3.32 -0.88
C PRO A 423 -3.20 3.88 -0.63
N GLN A 424 -4.23 3.04 -0.76
CA GLN A 424 -5.61 3.45 -0.52
C GLN A 424 -5.89 3.79 0.95
N PHE A 425 -5.19 3.16 1.91
CA PHE A 425 -5.28 3.54 3.32
C PHE A 425 -4.60 4.90 3.56
N LYS A 426 -3.49 5.18 2.88
CA LYS A 426 -2.82 6.49 2.93
C LYS A 426 -3.68 7.62 2.35
N GLU A 427 -4.25 7.43 1.16
CA GLU A 427 -5.12 8.45 0.54
C GLU A 427 -6.41 8.70 1.37
N LYS A 428 -7.03 7.64 1.89
CA LYS A 428 -8.29 7.78 2.64
C LYS A 428 -8.08 8.31 4.06
N GLN A 429 -6.95 8.03 4.72
CA GLN A 429 -6.70 8.53 6.09
C GLN A 429 -6.47 10.04 6.14
N GLU A 430 -5.95 10.66 5.07
CA GLU A 430 -5.76 12.13 4.98
C GLU A 430 -7.06 12.93 5.16
N ARG A 431 -8.22 12.29 4.93
CA ARG A 431 -9.54 12.88 5.17
C ARG A 431 -9.85 13.09 6.66
N PHE A 432 -9.15 12.38 7.56
CA PHE A 432 -9.34 12.39 9.00
C PHE A 432 -8.30 13.31 9.69
N LYS A 433 -8.54 14.63 9.61
CA LYS A 433 -7.62 15.71 10.03
C LYS A 433 -7.09 15.68 11.47
N LYS A 434 -7.58 14.78 12.33
CA LYS A 434 -7.15 14.62 13.74
C LYS A 434 -6.42 13.31 14.05
N GLY A 435 -6.27 12.41 13.08
CA GLY A 435 -5.76 11.05 13.33
C GLY A 435 -6.80 10.07 13.87
N ASP A 436 -8.04 10.52 14.13
CA ASP A 436 -9.21 9.70 14.50
C ASP A 436 -9.68 8.82 13.32
N ILE A 437 -8.83 7.89 12.88
CA ILE A 437 -9.05 7.04 11.71
C ILE A 437 -9.84 5.79 12.13
N PRO A 438 -11.01 5.51 11.50
CA PRO A 438 -11.78 4.31 11.80
C PRO A 438 -10.97 3.02 11.56
N VAL A 439 -10.98 2.08 12.51
CA VAL A 439 -10.31 0.77 12.36
C VAL A 439 -10.82 0.02 11.12
N GLY A 440 -12.11 0.16 10.79
CA GLY A 440 -12.71 -0.40 9.58
C GLY A 440 -12.03 0.08 8.28
N LEU A 441 -11.45 1.28 8.25
CA LEU A 441 -10.70 1.77 7.09
C LEU A 441 -9.35 1.06 6.93
N LEU A 442 -8.75 0.58 8.01
CA LEU A 442 -7.53 -0.22 7.97
C LEU A 442 -7.82 -1.68 7.59
N THR A 443 -8.95 -2.22 8.03
CA THR A 443 -9.28 -3.66 7.91
C THR A 443 -10.22 -4.01 6.76
N TYR A 444 -10.90 -3.06 6.08
CA TYR A 444 -11.76 -3.38 4.94
C TYR A 444 -11.07 -4.23 3.84
N PRO A 445 -9.76 -4.15 3.56
CA PRO A 445 -9.14 -5.00 2.54
C PRO A 445 -9.13 -6.49 2.93
N LEU A 446 -9.17 -6.81 4.23
CA LEU A 446 -9.35 -8.17 4.74
C LEU A 446 -10.78 -8.65 4.51
N LEU A 447 -11.76 -7.77 4.75
CA LEU A 447 -13.18 -8.04 4.51
C LEU A 447 -13.45 -8.26 3.02
N GLN A 448 -12.82 -7.46 2.15
CA GLN A 448 -12.89 -7.62 0.69
C GLN A 448 -12.28 -8.95 0.23
N ALA A 449 -11.23 -9.42 0.88
CA ALA A 449 -10.69 -10.74 0.60
C ALA A 449 -11.63 -11.85 1.09
N ALA A 450 -12.25 -11.68 2.26
CA ALA A 450 -13.23 -12.62 2.78
C ALA A 450 -14.47 -12.75 1.87
N ASP A 451 -14.97 -11.64 1.31
CA ASP A 451 -16.10 -11.64 0.35
C ASP A 451 -15.91 -12.60 -0.82
N VAL A 452 -14.68 -12.78 -1.29
CA VAL A 452 -14.33 -13.65 -2.43
C VAL A 452 -13.97 -15.06 -1.95
N LEU A 453 -13.18 -15.16 -0.87
CA LEU A 453 -12.65 -16.42 -0.38
C LEU A 453 -13.70 -17.27 0.36
N THR A 454 -14.70 -16.67 1.01
CA THR A 454 -15.83 -17.40 1.63
C THR A 454 -16.56 -18.28 0.61
N PHE A 455 -16.60 -17.89 -0.67
CA PHE A 455 -17.22 -18.65 -1.75
C PHE A 455 -16.22 -19.41 -2.64
N LYS A 456 -14.92 -19.41 -2.28
CA LYS A 456 -13.82 -20.00 -3.08
C LYS A 456 -13.84 -19.53 -4.55
N ALA A 457 -14.21 -18.28 -4.80
CA ALA A 457 -14.38 -17.78 -6.16
C ALA A 457 -13.06 -17.77 -6.94
N THR A 458 -13.07 -18.32 -8.16
CA THR A 458 -11.87 -18.49 -9.01
C THR A 458 -11.54 -17.24 -9.83
N THR A 459 -12.54 -16.41 -10.11
CA THR A 459 -12.47 -15.28 -11.04
C THR A 459 -13.24 -14.10 -10.47
N VAL A 460 -12.66 -12.90 -10.51
CA VAL A 460 -13.27 -11.68 -9.96
C VAL A 460 -13.25 -10.58 -11.02
N PRO A 461 -14.41 -10.10 -11.51
CA PRO A 461 -14.49 -8.98 -12.43
C PRO A 461 -14.27 -7.67 -11.68
N VAL A 462 -13.10 -7.07 -11.85
CA VAL A 462 -12.78 -5.75 -11.32
C VAL A 462 -11.92 -4.96 -12.31
N GLY A 463 -12.15 -3.65 -12.39
CA GLY A 463 -11.35 -2.73 -13.18
C GLY A 463 -9.87 -2.70 -12.77
N GLU A 464 -9.01 -2.25 -13.70
CA GLU A 464 -7.54 -2.18 -13.54
C GLU A 464 -7.10 -1.43 -12.26
N ASP A 465 -7.87 -0.40 -11.87
CA ASP A 465 -7.74 0.39 -10.63
C ASP A 465 -7.74 -0.49 -9.33
N GLN A 466 -8.26 -1.71 -9.37
CA GLN A 466 -8.38 -2.63 -8.22
C GLN A 466 -7.30 -3.72 -8.17
N SER A 467 -6.36 -3.73 -9.11
CA SER A 467 -5.24 -4.69 -9.16
C SER A 467 -4.47 -4.84 -7.84
N GLN A 468 -4.29 -3.75 -7.08
CA GLN A 468 -3.67 -3.80 -5.75
C GLN A 468 -4.46 -4.64 -4.73
N HIS A 469 -5.80 -4.57 -4.76
CA HIS A 469 -6.64 -5.40 -3.91
C HIS A 469 -6.62 -6.87 -4.35
N MET A 470 -6.61 -7.15 -5.65
CA MET A 470 -6.45 -8.52 -6.17
C MET A 470 -5.11 -9.14 -5.75
N ASN A 471 -4.02 -8.36 -5.77
CA ASN A 471 -2.71 -8.81 -5.27
C ASN A 471 -2.72 -9.11 -3.77
N LEU A 472 -3.38 -8.28 -2.95
CA LEU A 472 -3.54 -8.54 -1.52
C LEU A 472 -4.40 -9.79 -1.27
N LEU A 473 -5.49 -9.96 -2.03
CA LEU A 473 -6.44 -11.06 -1.94
C LEU A 473 -5.77 -12.39 -2.29
N GLY A 474 -5.09 -12.47 -3.43
CA GLY A 474 -4.30 -13.64 -3.81
C GLY A 474 -3.16 -13.91 -2.82
N GLY A 475 -2.52 -12.86 -2.29
CA GLY A 475 -1.52 -12.97 -1.23
C GLY A 475 -2.08 -13.51 0.09
N LEU A 476 -3.32 -13.16 0.44
CA LEU A 476 -4.04 -13.67 1.61
C LEU A 476 -4.46 -15.14 1.43
N ALA A 477 -5.00 -15.50 0.26
CA ALA A 477 -5.31 -16.88 -0.10
C ALA A 477 -4.06 -17.78 -0.01
N TYR A 478 -2.96 -17.36 -0.64
CA TYR A 478 -1.68 -18.05 -0.58
C TYR A 478 -1.12 -18.13 0.86
N ALA A 479 -1.18 -17.02 1.62
CA ALA A 479 -0.72 -17.01 3.00
C ALA A 479 -1.54 -17.96 3.89
N PHE A 480 -2.85 -18.02 3.72
CA PHE A 480 -3.71 -18.95 4.45
C PHE A 480 -3.35 -20.40 4.10
N ASN A 481 -3.36 -20.76 2.82
CA ASN A 481 -3.02 -22.09 2.32
C ASN A 481 -1.65 -22.54 2.85
N LYS A 482 -0.64 -21.66 2.80
CA LYS A 482 0.71 -21.93 3.31
C LYS A 482 0.79 -22.04 4.84
N THR A 483 0.04 -21.23 5.59
CA THR A 483 0.11 -21.21 7.06
C THR A 483 -0.52 -22.46 7.68
N TYR A 484 -1.60 -22.96 7.08
CA TYR A 484 -2.32 -24.15 7.56
C TYR A 484 -2.08 -25.41 6.69
N ASN A 485 -0.99 -25.42 5.90
CA ASN A 485 -0.57 -26.51 5.00
C ASN A 485 -1.74 -27.16 4.20
N THR A 486 -2.52 -26.31 3.50
CA THR A 486 -3.76 -26.71 2.82
C THR A 486 -3.88 -26.09 1.43
N ASP A 487 -4.86 -26.52 0.63
CA ASP A 487 -5.23 -25.91 -0.66
C ASP A 487 -6.72 -25.53 -0.72
N ILE A 488 -7.27 -25.05 0.40
CA ILE A 488 -8.70 -24.69 0.53
C ILE A 488 -9.09 -23.54 -0.39
N PHE A 489 -8.23 -22.52 -0.53
CA PHE A 489 -8.55 -21.32 -1.31
C PHE A 489 -7.87 -21.35 -2.67
N PRO A 490 -8.63 -21.33 -3.79
CA PRO A 490 -8.03 -21.03 -5.09
C PRO A 490 -7.50 -19.59 -5.09
N ILE A 491 -6.41 -19.35 -5.81
CA ILE A 491 -5.86 -17.99 -5.99
C ILE A 491 -6.72 -17.27 -7.06
N PRO A 492 -7.53 -16.25 -6.72
CA PRO A 492 -8.53 -15.75 -7.65
C PRO A 492 -7.90 -14.87 -8.73
N LYS A 493 -8.30 -15.09 -9.98
CA LYS A 493 -7.81 -14.35 -11.14
C LYS A 493 -8.65 -13.09 -11.38
N GLN A 494 -8.00 -11.99 -11.74
CA GLN A 494 -8.71 -10.79 -12.18
C GLN A 494 -9.25 -11.01 -13.60
N LEU A 495 -10.56 -10.83 -13.79
CA LEU A 495 -11.14 -10.70 -15.12
C LEU A 495 -11.05 -9.22 -15.53
N THR A 496 -10.03 -8.90 -16.32
CA THR A 496 -9.79 -7.54 -16.83
C THR A 496 -10.56 -7.33 -18.13
N ARG A 497 -11.17 -6.16 -18.28
CA ARG A 497 -11.94 -5.76 -19.46
C ARG A 497 -11.01 -5.36 -20.61
N GLU A 498 -11.48 -5.49 -21.85
CA GLU A 498 -10.93 -4.71 -22.96
C GLU A 498 -11.19 -3.20 -22.72
N LYS A 499 -10.37 -2.33 -23.31
CA LYS A 499 -10.28 -0.91 -22.95
C LYS A 499 -11.52 -0.09 -23.40
N ASN A 500 -12.56 -0.07 -22.57
CA ASN A 500 -13.60 0.97 -22.66
C ASN A 500 -13.02 2.36 -22.35
N ALA A 501 -13.64 3.40 -22.93
CA ALA A 501 -13.23 4.78 -22.73
C ALA A 501 -13.37 5.22 -21.26
N ARG A 502 -12.31 5.83 -20.69
CA ARG A 502 -12.30 6.31 -19.30
C ARG A 502 -13.25 7.51 -19.13
N ILE A 503 -14.47 7.25 -18.68
CA ILE A 503 -15.50 8.28 -18.43
C ILE A 503 -15.04 9.26 -17.33
N ARG A 504 -14.86 10.53 -17.70
CA ARG A 504 -14.46 11.61 -16.79
C ARG A 504 -15.64 12.44 -16.32
N SER A 505 -15.41 13.27 -15.30
CA SER A 505 -16.42 14.18 -14.76
C SER A 505 -16.95 15.15 -15.81
N LEU A 506 -18.25 15.45 -15.75
CA LEU A 506 -18.88 16.51 -16.55
C LEU A 506 -18.41 17.93 -16.17
N ARG A 507 -17.70 18.09 -15.06
CA ARG A 507 -17.25 19.40 -14.53
C ARG A 507 -15.74 19.54 -14.40
N GLU A 508 -15.03 18.43 -14.30
CA GLU A 508 -13.58 18.38 -14.12
C GLU A 508 -13.01 17.26 -15.02
N PRO A 509 -12.90 17.46 -16.35
CA PRO A 509 -12.57 16.42 -17.34
C PRO A 509 -11.22 15.73 -17.13
N GLU A 510 -10.31 16.32 -16.35
CA GLU A 510 -9.06 15.69 -15.93
C GLU A 510 -9.29 14.53 -14.93
N LYS A 511 -10.41 14.56 -14.19
CA LYS A 511 -10.72 13.62 -13.11
C LYS A 511 -11.73 12.56 -13.57
N LYS A 512 -11.50 11.30 -13.16
CA LYS A 512 -12.47 10.21 -13.32
C LYS A 512 -13.79 10.60 -12.64
N MET A 513 -14.92 10.33 -13.29
CA MET A 513 -16.22 10.55 -12.64
C MET A 513 -16.36 9.61 -11.42
N SER A 514 -16.85 10.15 -10.30
CA SER A 514 -16.78 9.52 -8.98
C SER A 514 -18.13 9.55 -8.26
N LYS A 515 -18.37 8.56 -7.39
CA LYS A 515 -19.56 8.48 -6.53
C LYS A 515 -19.49 9.47 -5.35
N SER A 516 -18.28 9.87 -4.93
CA SER A 516 -18.05 10.62 -3.69
C SER A 516 -17.22 11.91 -3.83
N SER A 517 -16.63 12.18 -5.00
CA SER A 517 -15.90 13.43 -5.29
C SER A 517 -16.57 14.20 -6.44
N GLY A 518 -16.60 15.53 -6.30
CA GLY A 518 -17.37 16.43 -7.16
C GLY A 518 -18.83 16.61 -6.70
N GLY A 519 -19.42 17.78 -6.96
CA GLY A 519 -20.83 18.04 -6.66
C GLY A 519 -21.78 17.22 -7.54
N PRO A 520 -23.11 17.18 -7.26
CA PRO A 520 -24.06 16.36 -8.01
C PRO A 520 -24.07 16.60 -9.54
N ARG A 521 -23.74 17.81 -9.99
CA ARG A 521 -23.61 18.17 -11.42
C ARG A 521 -22.35 17.63 -12.12
N SER A 522 -21.47 16.94 -11.40
CA SER A 522 -20.23 16.35 -11.93
C SER A 522 -20.43 14.98 -12.59
N ARG A 523 -21.62 14.38 -12.42
CA ARG A 523 -21.97 12.99 -12.75
C ARG A 523 -23.44 12.84 -13.11
N ILE A 524 -23.75 11.82 -13.91
CA ILE A 524 -25.12 11.37 -14.19
C ILE A 524 -25.40 10.15 -13.29
N GLU A 525 -26.57 10.11 -12.67
CA GLU A 525 -27.06 9.02 -11.83
C GLU A 525 -28.12 8.21 -12.62
N ILE A 526 -28.18 6.88 -12.43
CA ILE A 526 -29.11 6.01 -13.19
C ILE A 526 -30.57 6.44 -12.95
N THR A 527 -30.85 6.92 -11.75
CA THR A 527 -32.16 7.38 -11.27
C THR A 527 -32.40 8.87 -11.51
N ASP A 528 -31.54 9.57 -12.25
CA ASP A 528 -31.82 10.98 -12.63
C ASP A 528 -33.08 11.02 -13.52
N SER A 529 -33.98 11.98 -13.25
CA SER A 529 -35.07 12.29 -14.18
C SER A 529 -34.54 12.90 -15.47
N ARG A 530 -35.35 12.88 -16.53
CA ARG A 530 -35.03 13.50 -17.82
C ARG A 530 -34.53 14.94 -17.66
N ASP A 531 -35.25 15.78 -16.90
CA ASP A 531 -34.89 17.18 -16.70
C ASP A 531 -33.52 17.35 -16.01
N VAL A 532 -33.21 16.46 -15.06
CA VAL A 532 -31.92 16.46 -14.34
C VAL A 532 -30.78 16.00 -15.26
N ILE A 533 -31.00 14.99 -16.12
CA ILE A 533 -30.05 14.57 -17.15
C ILE A 533 -29.76 15.74 -18.10
N PHE A 534 -30.80 16.42 -18.58
CA PHE A 534 -30.68 17.57 -19.48
C PHE A 534 -29.95 18.75 -18.79
N ASP A 535 -30.27 19.12 -17.54
CA ASP A 535 -29.55 20.16 -16.78
C ASP A 535 -28.06 19.84 -16.65
N LYS A 536 -27.74 18.58 -16.32
CA LYS A 536 -26.36 18.12 -16.13
C LYS A 536 -25.56 18.13 -17.43
N CYS A 537 -26.14 17.65 -18.54
CA CYS A 537 -25.50 17.63 -19.86
C CYS A 537 -25.31 19.04 -20.43
N GLN A 538 -26.34 19.89 -20.40
CA GLN A 538 -26.23 21.30 -20.85
C GLN A 538 -25.17 22.07 -20.07
N LYS A 539 -25.11 21.86 -18.74
CA LYS A 539 -24.15 22.51 -17.86
C LYS A 539 -22.82 21.75 -17.71
N ALA A 540 -22.54 20.77 -18.55
CA ALA A 540 -21.23 20.13 -18.63
C ALA A 540 -20.19 21.13 -19.15
N GLN A 541 -18.93 20.99 -18.72
CA GLN A 541 -17.83 21.81 -19.21
C GLN A 541 -17.60 21.55 -20.70
N SER A 542 -17.44 22.62 -21.47
CA SER A 542 -17.01 22.63 -22.86
C SER A 542 -16.26 23.92 -23.13
N ASP A 543 -15.60 23.99 -24.28
CA ASP A 543 -15.15 25.26 -24.85
C ASP A 543 -16.30 25.96 -25.62
N ASN A 544 -15.99 27.17 -26.12
CA ASN A 544 -16.86 27.99 -26.97
C ASN A 544 -16.44 27.94 -28.45
N ALA A 545 -15.69 26.94 -28.90
CA ALA A 545 -15.07 26.92 -30.25
C ALA A 545 -16.05 26.59 -31.40
N GLY A 546 -17.37 26.71 -31.17
CA GLY A 546 -18.42 26.48 -32.15
C GLY A 546 -18.57 25.01 -32.52
N LYS A 547 -17.75 24.52 -33.45
CA LYS A 547 -17.80 23.15 -33.99
C LYS A 547 -17.18 22.13 -33.04
N VAL A 548 -17.68 20.90 -33.08
CA VAL A 548 -17.18 19.77 -32.31
C VAL A 548 -16.03 19.08 -33.05
N THR A 549 -14.89 18.91 -32.37
CA THR A 549 -13.76 18.10 -32.85
C THR A 549 -13.27 17.18 -31.74
N TYR A 550 -12.67 16.06 -32.12
CA TYR A 550 -12.09 15.11 -31.17
C TYR A 550 -10.60 15.38 -31.00
N ASP A 551 -10.24 15.92 -29.84
CA ASP A 551 -8.87 16.21 -29.43
C ASP A 551 -8.74 15.96 -27.92
N LYS A 552 -7.94 14.96 -27.54
CA LYS A 552 -7.75 14.55 -26.14
C LYS A 552 -6.72 15.41 -25.39
N GLU A 553 -5.92 16.21 -26.10
CA GLU A 553 -4.89 17.07 -25.53
C GLU A 553 -5.44 18.49 -25.34
N ASN A 554 -5.98 19.10 -26.40
CA ASN A 554 -6.41 20.50 -26.36
C ASN A 554 -7.91 20.69 -26.07
N ARG A 555 -8.77 19.68 -26.34
CA ARG A 555 -10.24 19.76 -26.14
C ARG A 555 -10.80 18.62 -25.29
N LEU A 556 -10.07 18.24 -24.24
CA LEU A 556 -10.40 17.12 -23.34
C LEU A 556 -11.87 17.09 -22.88
N ALA A 557 -12.48 18.26 -22.62
CA ALA A 557 -13.87 18.39 -22.21
C ALA A 557 -14.86 17.91 -23.28
N VAL A 558 -14.71 18.39 -24.52
CA VAL A 558 -15.57 18.03 -25.67
C VAL A 558 -15.34 16.57 -26.06
N SER A 559 -14.08 16.13 -26.07
CA SER A 559 -13.70 14.74 -26.33
C SER A 559 -14.27 13.77 -25.29
N ASN A 560 -14.41 14.17 -24.03
CA ASN A 560 -15.07 13.35 -23.00
C ASN A 560 -16.59 13.23 -23.22
N LEU A 561 -17.26 14.28 -23.73
CA LEU A 561 -18.68 14.20 -24.10
C LEU A 561 -18.90 13.31 -25.32
N LEU A 562 -17.98 13.33 -26.29
CA LEU A 562 -17.96 12.40 -27.42
C LEU A 562 -17.65 10.95 -27.01
N ASP A 563 -16.63 10.72 -26.18
CA ASP A 563 -16.32 9.41 -25.58
C ASP A 563 -17.59 8.83 -24.88
N LEU A 564 -18.33 9.67 -24.14
CA LEU A 564 -19.56 9.27 -23.45
C LEU A 564 -20.73 9.02 -24.41
N TYR A 565 -20.92 9.85 -25.43
CA TYR A 565 -21.96 9.67 -26.45
C TYR A 565 -21.78 8.33 -27.18
N SER A 566 -20.58 8.10 -27.72
CA SER A 566 -20.21 6.86 -28.43
C SER A 566 -20.42 5.62 -27.55
N ALA A 567 -20.02 5.67 -26.27
CA ALA A 567 -20.22 4.57 -25.34
C ALA A 567 -21.70 4.27 -25.04
N ILE A 568 -22.56 5.29 -25.00
CA ILE A 568 -24.00 5.15 -24.70
C ILE A 568 -24.78 4.65 -25.91
N THR A 569 -24.50 5.17 -27.10
CA THR A 569 -25.17 4.72 -28.35
C THR A 569 -24.57 3.43 -28.90
N LYS A 570 -23.39 3.02 -28.42
CA LYS A 570 -22.54 1.94 -28.98
C LYS A 570 -22.13 2.19 -30.44
N THR A 571 -22.07 3.45 -30.87
CA THR A 571 -21.72 3.85 -32.23
C THR A 571 -20.24 4.24 -32.29
N PRO A 572 -19.42 3.70 -33.21
CA PRO A 572 -18.03 4.09 -33.35
C PRO A 572 -17.90 5.52 -33.90
N PHE A 573 -16.81 6.21 -33.60
CA PHE A 573 -16.60 7.61 -34.03
C PHE A 573 -16.66 7.83 -35.55
N SER A 574 -16.34 6.80 -36.35
CA SER A 574 -16.44 6.83 -37.81
C SER A 574 -17.86 7.01 -38.35
N GLU A 575 -18.87 6.61 -37.58
CA GLU A 575 -20.29 6.68 -37.97
C GLU A 575 -21.00 7.91 -37.37
N ILE A 576 -20.39 8.57 -36.38
CA ILE A 576 -20.95 9.75 -35.73
C ILE A 576 -20.53 10.99 -36.52
N ARG A 577 -21.49 11.69 -37.15
CA ARG A 577 -21.28 12.97 -37.86
C ARG A 577 -21.04 14.16 -36.93
N PHE A 578 -20.24 14.00 -35.87
CA PHE A 578 -20.04 15.04 -34.86
C PHE A 578 -19.40 16.33 -35.41
N SER A 579 -18.66 16.25 -36.52
CA SER A 579 -18.07 17.43 -37.18
C SER A 579 -19.09 18.42 -37.75
N GLU A 580 -20.33 17.96 -37.95
CA GLU A 580 -21.47 18.79 -38.38
C GLU A 580 -22.14 19.48 -37.16
N TRP A 581 -21.88 19.03 -35.94
CA TRP A 581 -22.52 19.53 -34.71
C TRP A 581 -21.77 20.70 -34.06
N THR A 582 -22.54 21.59 -33.44
CA THR A 582 -22.07 22.56 -32.46
C THR A 582 -21.89 21.91 -31.08
N THR A 583 -21.14 22.58 -30.19
CA THR A 583 -20.97 22.13 -28.80
C THR A 583 -22.28 22.13 -28.00
N LEU A 584 -23.30 22.88 -28.43
CA LEU A 584 -24.64 22.86 -27.85
C LEU A 584 -25.43 21.63 -28.31
N GLU A 585 -25.46 21.35 -29.60
CA GLU A 585 -26.13 20.17 -30.17
C GLU A 585 -25.52 18.87 -29.62
N LEU A 586 -24.20 18.79 -29.46
CA LEU A 586 -23.55 17.65 -28.79
C LEU A 586 -24.11 17.40 -27.38
N LYS A 587 -24.35 18.46 -26.59
CA LYS A 587 -24.90 18.33 -25.23
C LYS A 587 -26.37 17.93 -25.24
N GLN A 588 -27.14 18.39 -26.23
CA GLN A 588 -28.55 18.00 -26.42
C GLN A 588 -28.66 16.54 -26.88
N ASN A 589 -27.94 16.16 -27.94
CA ASN A 589 -27.85 14.80 -28.46
C ASN A 589 -27.37 13.81 -27.38
N LEU A 590 -26.39 14.21 -26.55
CA LEU A 590 -25.96 13.42 -25.40
C LEU A 590 -27.05 13.28 -24.34
N ALA A 591 -27.77 14.35 -23.99
CA ALA A 591 -28.87 14.28 -23.02
C ALA A 591 -29.98 13.33 -23.49
N GLU A 592 -30.34 13.38 -24.77
CA GLU A 592 -31.31 12.47 -25.38
C GLU A 592 -30.83 11.02 -25.42
N ALA A 593 -29.58 10.78 -25.82
CA ALA A 593 -29.00 9.44 -25.85
C ALA A 593 -28.93 8.82 -24.45
N VAL A 594 -28.53 9.61 -23.44
CA VAL A 594 -28.52 9.21 -22.02
C VAL A 594 -29.94 8.88 -21.55
N ASP A 595 -30.90 9.78 -21.73
CA ASP A 595 -32.28 9.56 -21.23
C ASP A 595 -32.94 8.37 -21.93
N ARG A 596 -32.79 8.24 -23.26
CA ARG A 596 -33.30 7.07 -24.02
C ARG A 596 -32.69 5.75 -23.53
N ARG A 597 -31.41 5.75 -23.11
CA ARG A 597 -30.74 4.55 -22.59
C ARG A 597 -31.13 4.23 -21.14
N LEU A 598 -31.39 5.26 -20.32
CA LEU A 598 -31.70 5.11 -18.89
C LEU A 598 -33.20 4.99 -18.60
N ALA A 599 -34.10 5.49 -19.45
CA ALA A 599 -35.54 5.45 -19.25
C ALA A 599 -36.10 4.07 -18.86
N PRO A 600 -35.87 2.97 -19.61
CA PRO A 600 -36.39 1.65 -19.23
C PRO A 600 -35.77 1.12 -17.92
N ILE A 601 -34.53 1.52 -17.59
CA ILE A 601 -33.86 1.16 -16.33
C ILE A 601 -34.51 1.93 -15.16
N ARG A 602 -34.80 3.22 -15.36
CA ARG A 602 -35.47 4.09 -14.38
C ARG A 602 -36.90 3.64 -14.12
N GLU A 603 -37.66 3.31 -15.16
CA GLU A 603 -39.01 2.75 -15.05
C GLU A 603 -39.01 1.42 -14.27
N LYS A 604 -38.10 0.49 -14.60
CA LYS A 604 -37.98 -0.78 -13.87
C LYS A 604 -37.53 -0.57 -12.42
N PHE A 605 -36.63 0.38 -12.16
CA PHE A 605 -36.21 0.75 -10.81
C PHE A 605 -37.38 1.31 -9.98
N GLU A 606 -38.22 2.17 -10.56
CA GLU A 606 -39.40 2.73 -9.88
C GLU A 606 -40.49 1.68 -9.60
N GLU A 607 -40.66 0.70 -10.49
CA GLU A 607 -41.53 -0.47 -10.27
C GLU A 607 -41.00 -1.35 -9.11
N LEU A 608 -39.69 -1.63 -9.11
CA LEU A 608 -39.03 -2.40 -8.06
C LEU A 608 -39.05 -1.70 -6.70
N GLU A 609 -38.86 -0.38 -6.66
CA GLU A 609 -38.94 0.37 -5.41
C GLU A 609 -40.35 0.33 -4.78
N LYS A 610 -41.40 0.23 -5.60
CA LYS A 610 -42.81 0.16 -5.16
C LYS A 610 -43.30 -1.26 -4.79
N SER A 611 -42.47 -2.29 -4.97
CA SER A 611 -42.84 -3.69 -4.75
C SER A 611 -41.90 -4.42 -3.80
N ASP A 612 -42.38 -5.48 -3.13
CA ASP A 612 -41.56 -6.30 -2.23
C ASP A 612 -40.65 -7.31 -2.98
N ALA A 613 -40.60 -7.24 -4.31
CA ALA A 613 -39.86 -8.20 -5.14
C ALA A 613 -38.36 -8.22 -4.83
N VAL A 614 -37.76 -7.05 -4.58
CA VAL A 614 -36.34 -6.91 -4.22
C VAL A 614 -36.07 -7.58 -2.87
N ASP A 615 -36.95 -7.39 -1.90
CA ASP A 615 -36.75 -7.91 -0.54
C ASP A 615 -36.92 -9.44 -0.47
N LYS A 616 -37.82 -10.02 -1.28
CA LYS A 616 -37.94 -11.48 -1.48
C LYS A 616 -36.68 -12.07 -2.11
N VAL A 617 -36.22 -11.49 -3.22
CA VAL A 617 -34.99 -11.92 -3.91
C VAL A 617 -33.79 -11.90 -2.97
N LEU A 618 -33.61 -10.83 -2.19
CA LEU A 618 -32.48 -10.71 -1.26
C LEU A 618 -32.58 -11.70 -0.08
N LEU A 619 -33.79 -12.10 0.33
CA LEU A 619 -33.99 -13.10 1.36
C LEU A 619 -33.62 -14.51 0.83
N GLU A 620 -34.23 -14.92 -0.28
CA GLU A 620 -34.04 -16.23 -0.91
C GLU A 620 -32.57 -16.46 -1.32
N ASN A 621 -31.98 -15.52 -2.06
CA ASN A 621 -30.57 -15.58 -2.43
C ASN A 621 -29.62 -15.42 -1.24
N GLY A 622 -30.04 -14.69 -0.20
CA GLY A 622 -29.29 -14.54 1.05
C GLY A 622 -29.21 -15.85 1.84
N GLU A 623 -30.26 -16.66 1.82
CA GLU A 623 -30.30 -18.00 2.42
C GLU A 623 -29.42 -18.98 1.64
N ALA A 624 -29.57 -19.08 0.32
CA ALA A 624 -28.71 -19.92 -0.51
C ALA A 624 -27.22 -19.52 -0.45
N ALA A 625 -26.90 -18.22 -0.40
CA ALA A 625 -25.52 -17.75 -0.17
C ALA A 625 -24.99 -18.17 1.20
N ARG A 626 -25.83 -18.11 2.24
CA ARG A 626 -25.48 -18.55 3.60
C ARG A 626 -25.20 -20.04 3.68
N GLU A 627 -25.93 -20.88 2.95
CA GLU A 627 -25.68 -22.33 2.91
C GLU A 627 -24.33 -22.69 2.29
N ILE A 628 -24.00 -22.07 1.14
CA ILE A 628 -22.69 -22.25 0.49
C ILE A 628 -21.56 -21.79 1.43
N ALA A 629 -21.74 -20.61 2.05
CA ALA A 629 -20.76 -20.05 2.96
C ALA A 629 -20.60 -20.86 4.26
N GLU A 630 -21.68 -21.43 4.79
CA GLU A 630 -21.67 -22.33 5.95
C GLU A 630 -20.90 -23.62 5.66
N LYS A 631 -21.13 -24.24 4.49
CA LYS A 631 -20.37 -25.42 4.04
C LYS A 631 -18.87 -25.12 3.96
N ASN A 632 -18.50 -24.03 3.28
CA ASN A 632 -17.10 -23.63 3.12
C ASN A 632 -16.46 -23.22 4.46
N LEU A 633 -17.16 -22.49 5.33
CA LEU A 633 -16.61 -22.05 6.61
C LEU A 633 -16.46 -23.20 7.61
N LYS A 634 -17.31 -24.24 7.54
CA LYS A 634 -17.10 -25.48 8.32
C LYS A 634 -15.77 -26.15 7.97
N GLU A 635 -15.38 -26.17 6.69
CA GLU A 635 -14.10 -26.68 6.21
C GLU A 635 -12.94 -25.78 6.68
N ILE A 636 -13.03 -24.47 6.47
CA ILE A 636 -12.03 -23.47 6.91
C ILE A 636 -11.80 -23.56 8.42
N ARG A 637 -12.87 -23.59 9.23
CA ARG A 637 -12.79 -23.66 10.70
C ARG A 637 -12.19 -24.97 11.23
N ARG A 638 -12.28 -26.07 10.45
CA ARG A 638 -11.56 -27.32 10.77
C ARG A 638 -10.06 -27.19 10.52
N VAL A 639 -9.67 -26.49 9.47
CA VAL A 639 -8.24 -26.28 9.15
C VAL A 639 -7.58 -25.24 10.05
N VAL A 640 -8.32 -24.24 10.53
CA VAL A 640 -7.81 -23.24 11.48
C VAL A 640 -7.64 -23.79 12.91
N GLY A 641 -8.28 -24.91 13.25
CA GLY A 641 -8.08 -25.55 14.55
C GLY A 641 -8.83 -24.89 15.73
N PHE A 642 -10.07 -24.45 15.53
CA PHE A 642 -10.93 -24.04 16.64
C PHE A 642 -11.52 -25.30 17.38
N LEU A 643 -12.59 -25.23 18.22
CA LEU A 643 -13.35 -26.42 18.72
C LEU A 643 -14.90 -26.41 18.58
#